data_AF-A0A5J5WDL1-F1
#
_entry.id   AF-A0A5J5WDL1-F1
#
_cell.length_a   1.000
_cell.length_b   1.000
_cell.length_c   1.000
_cell.angle_alpha   90.00
_cell.angle_beta   90.00
_cell.angle_gamma   90.00
#
_symmetry.space_group_name_H-M   'P 1'
#
loop_
_entity.id
_entity.type
_entity.pdbx_description
1 polymer ?
#
loop_
_entity_poly.entity_id
_entity_poly.type
_entity_poly.pdbx_seq_one_letter_code
_entity_poly.pdbx_strand_id
1 'polypeptide(L)'
;MAKLLTFPLPLLASAHQQLALGSSLGHGDDNTSLGQVWDQVFGVNTADAANAERYNPEELATQITAKSKTVNRVGFIGLGAMGFGMATYLVKSNFCVVGYDVYKPTLTRFERAGGLIGSSPEDVSKGVDVLVVMVTNEAQAESVLFGDLAAVSALPSGASIILSSTVSPAYVIQLERRLQNEGKDLKLVDAPVSGGVKRASMGELTIMAAGSDDALKSAGLILSALSEKLYVIKGGCGAGSGVKMVNQLLAGVHIAASAEAMAFGARLCLSTRMLFDIISNSGATSWMFENRVPHMLDNDYTPYSALDIFVKDLGIVARECSAHKIPLHISTIALQLFIAGSAAGWGRQDDAGVVKVYETLTGVKVEGKLPALKKEVVLQSLPPEWPVDPINDTHKLNQKNSRTLVVLDDDPTGTQTVHDVEVLTEWSIESLVEQFRKKPICFYILTNSRALSSEKATVLIKDICNNLCSAAKSVQHIDYTVVLRGDSTLRGHFPEEPDAAVSILGQVDAWILCPFFLQGGRYTIDDIHYVADSDRLVPAGDTEFAKDAAFGYKSSNLREWVEEKTAGRIPASIVASISIQLLRKGGPDAVCELLCSLEKGSTCIVNAVSERDMAVFAAGMIQAELKGKSFLCRSAASFVSARIGIIPKAPIRPKDLGISKERSGGLIVVGSYVPKTTKQVEELQTQHGHMLKSLEVSVHKVAMKSSEEREEEINRTAEMASVFLATRKDTLIMSSRELITGKNASESLEINFKVSSALVEVVRRITTRPRYILAKGGITSSDLATKALEAKRAKVVGQALAGIPLWELGPESRHPRVPYIVFPGNVGDSKALAEIVRSWARPLRLSSTKEILINAEKGGYAVGAFNVYNMEGVKAVVSAAEQECSPAILQVHPGAFKQGGVTLVACCISAAEQASVPITVHFDHGTSKQELLESLELGFDSVMVDGSHLPFKDNISYTKHISNLAHLRDMLVEAELGRLSGTEDDLTVKDYEAKLTDINQAEEFIVETGIDALAVCIGNVHGKYPASGPNLKLDLLKDLYALSLKKRVFLVLHGASGLSKELVKGCIERGVRKFNVNTEVRKAYMESLSSPKGDLVHVMASTIEAMKAVVAEKMHLFGSAGKA
;
A
#
# COMPACT_ATOMS: atom_id res chain seq x y z
N MET A 1 -20.44 30.34 16.09
CA MET A 1 -20.01 29.32 15.11
C MET A 1 -21.10 28.85 14.14
N ALA A 2 -22.33 29.40 14.12
CA ALA A 2 -23.40 28.94 13.23
C ALA A 2 -23.35 29.48 11.78
N LYS A 3 -22.46 30.43 11.45
CA LYS A 3 -22.43 31.12 10.14
C LYS A 3 -21.68 30.39 9.01
N LEU A 4 -21.17 29.18 9.23
CA LEU A 4 -20.32 28.45 8.26
C LEU A 4 -20.89 27.09 7.82
N LEU A 5 -22.13 26.75 8.19
CA LEU A 5 -22.76 25.48 7.85
C LEU A 5 -23.91 25.72 6.86
N THR A 6 -23.62 25.64 5.57
CA THR A 6 -24.65 25.57 4.50
C THR A 6 -25.15 24.13 4.40
N PHE A 7 -26.02 23.76 5.33
CA PHE A 7 -26.86 22.57 5.21
C PHE A 7 -28.23 23.02 4.71
N PRO A 8 -28.93 22.28 3.85
CA PRO A 8 -30.35 22.54 3.64
C PRO A 8 -31.05 22.22 4.98
N LEU A 9 -31.42 23.28 5.72
CA LEU A 9 -32.12 23.25 7.02
C LEU A 9 -33.67 23.12 6.99
N PRO A 10 -34.36 22.79 5.87
CA PRO A 10 -35.75 23.19 5.74
C PRO A 10 -36.72 22.40 6.63
N LEU A 11 -36.44 21.14 7.00
CA LEU A 11 -37.32 20.38 7.92
C LEU A 11 -37.23 20.94 9.34
N LEU A 12 -36.02 21.11 9.86
CA LEU A 12 -35.77 21.72 11.18
C LEU A 12 -36.34 23.15 11.27
N ALA A 13 -36.14 23.96 10.22
CA ALA A 13 -36.65 25.33 10.18
C ALA A 13 -38.19 25.38 10.16
N SER A 14 -38.83 24.47 9.42
CA SER A 14 -40.29 24.36 9.39
C SER A 14 -40.86 23.96 10.75
N ALA A 15 -40.25 22.98 11.42
CA ALA A 15 -40.62 22.60 12.79
C ALA A 15 -40.45 23.77 13.77
N HIS A 16 -39.34 24.52 13.67
CA HIS A 16 -39.10 25.70 14.49
C HIS A 16 -40.16 26.80 14.28
N GLN A 17 -40.55 27.07 13.02
CA GLN A 17 -41.61 28.03 12.71
C GLN A 17 -42.96 27.63 13.31
N GLN A 18 -43.30 26.34 13.28
CA GLN A 18 -44.54 25.85 13.91
C GLN A 18 -44.53 26.01 15.43
N LEU A 19 -43.39 25.73 16.08
CA LEU A 19 -43.22 25.96 17.53
C LEU A 19 -43.33 27.46 17.88
N ALA A 20 -42.74 28.33 17.06
CA ALA A 20 -42.82 29.77 17.22
C ALA A 20 -44.25 30.31 17.02
N LEU A 21 -44.96 29.82 16.00
CA LEU A 21 -46.37 30.15 15.75
C LEU A 21 -47.25 29.73 16.95
N GLY A 22 -47.04 28.51 17.46
CA GLY A 22 -47.67 28.01 18.69
C GLY A 22 -47.49 28.95 19.87
N SER A 23 -46.25 29.42 20.07
CA SER A 23 -45.91 30.36 21.14
C SER A 23 -46.58 31.73 20.98
N SER A 24 -46.83 32.17 19.74
CA SER A 24 -47.40 33.50 19.45
C SER A 24 -48.93 33.57 19.58
N LEU A 25 -49.64 32.45 19.43
CA LEU A 25 -51.11 32.40 19.50
C LEU A 25 -51.63 32.02 20.89
N GLY A 26 -50.77 31.57 21.81
CA GLY A 26 -51.09 31.31 23.21
C GLY A 26 -51.19 32.59 24.04
N HIS A 27 -52.21 33.42 23.79
CA HIS A 27 -52.49 34.58 24.66
C HIS A 27 -53.45 34.18 25.80
N GLY A 28 -52.89 33.82 26.97
CA GLY A 28 -53.59 33.98 28.25
C GLY A 28 -53.65 32.78 29.21
N ASP A 29 -53.17 31.59 28.84
CA ASP A 29 -53.18 30.42 29.73
C ASP A 29 -51.93 29.56 29.52
N ASP A 30 -51.10 29.40 30.56
CA ASP A 30 -49.80 28.71 30.56
C ASP A 30 -49.89 27.20 30.23
N ASN A 31 -51.10 26.67 30.03
CA ASN A 31 -51.39 25.27 29.69
C ASN A 31 -51.92 25.04 28.27
N THR A 32 -51.89 26.05 27.38
CA THR A 32 -52.40 25.89 26.01
C THR A 32 -51.47 24.99 25.19
N SER A 33 -51.90 23.75 24.92
CA SER A 33 -51.09 22.78 24.18
C SER A 33 -50.97 23.14 22.69
N LEU A 34 -49.90 22.66 22.03
CA LEU A 34 -49.71 22.86 20.59
C LEU A 34 -50.90 22.33 19.76
N GLY A 35 -51.58 21.30 20.26
CA GLY A 35 -52.80 20.77 19.67
C GLY A 35 -53.97 21.76 19.70
N GLN A 36 -54.15 22.51 20.78
CA GLN A 36 -55.22 23.52 20.87
C GLN A 36 -54.98 24.72 19.95
N VAL A 37 -53.71 25.11 19.76
CA VAL A 37 -53.36 26.13 18.76
C VAL A 37 -53.66 25.63 17.36
N TRP A 38 -53.36 24.37 17.06
CA TRP A 38 -53.70 23.75 15.79
C TRP A 38 -55.22 23.68 15.58
N ASP A 39 -55.99 23.30 16.59
CA ASP A 39 -57.45 23.27 16.50
C ASP A 39 -58.04 24.64 16.09
N GLN A 40 -57.53 25.72 16.69
CA GLN A 40 -57.92 27.08 16.37
C GLN A 40 -57.48 27.53 14.97
N VAL A 41 -56.24 27.21 14.58
CA VAL A 41 -55.67 27.60 13.28
C VAL A 41 -56.33 26.85 12.13
N PHE A 42 -56.63 25.58 12.31
CA PHE A 42 -57.12 24.69 11.25
C PHE A 42 -58.63 24.49 11.27
N GLY A 43 -59.34 24.99 12.29
CA GLY A 43 -60.80 24.85 12.41
C GLY A 43 -61.25 23.41 12.62
N VAL A 44 -60.42 22.59 13.28
CA VAL A 44 -60.70 21.18 13.57
C VAL A 44 -60.72 21.01 15.09
N ASN A 45 -61.78 20.46 15.67
CA ASN A 45 -61.79 20.12 17.08
C ASN A 45 -61.20 18.70 17.26
N THR A 46 -59.93 18.62 17.70
CA THR A 46 -59.26 17.32 17.88
C THR A 46 -59.83 16.51 19.03
N ALA A 47 -60.42 17.17 20.04
CA ALA A 47 -61.09 16.48 21.14
C ALA A 47 -62.36 15.76 20.65
N ASP A 48 -63.14 16.38 19.77
CA ASP A 48 -64.33 15.73 19.18
C ASP A 48 -63.93 14.53 18.31
N ALA A 49 -62.86 14.66 17.52
CA ALA A 49 -62.32 13.56 16.73
C ALA A 49 -61.77 12.41 17.60
N ALA A 50 -61.11 12.71 18.71
CA ALA A 50 -60.57 11.72 19.65
C ALA A 50 -61.66 10.96 20.44
N ASN A 51 -62.83 11.59 20.62
CA ASN A 51 -63.97 11.09 21.37
C ASN A 51 -65.09 10.49 20.49
N ALA A 52 -64.94 10.49 19.16
CA ALA A 52 -65.88 9.82 18.25
C ALA A 52 -66.01 8.32 18.60
N GLU A 53 -67.21 7.76 18.40
CA GLU A 53 -67.53 6.35 18.69
C GLU A 53 -66.45 5.43 18.12
N ARG A 54 -65.63 4.86 19.01
CA ARG A 54 -64.52 3.99 18.62
C ARG A 54 -65.08 2.64 18.22
N TYR A 55 -64.94 2.28 16.96
CA TYR A 55 -65.08 0.90 16.50
C TYR A 55 -63.69 0.28 16.39
N ASN A 56 -63.57 -1.04 16.59
CA ASN A 56 -62.33 -1.76 16.36
C ASN A 56 -62.26 -2.19 14.87
N PRO A 57 -61.36 -1.62 14.05
CA PRO A 57 -61.29 -1.94 12.63
C PRO A 57 -60.85 -3.38 12.33
N GLU A 58 -60.09 -4.01 13.23
CA GLU A 58 -59.65 -5.42 13.10
C GLU A 58 -60.76 -6.40 13.48
N GLU A 59 -61.55 -6.06 14.49
CA GLU A 59 -62.73 -6.85 14.85
C GLU A 59 -63.77 -6.82 13.72
N LEU A 60 -64.00 -5.63 13.15
CA LEU A 60 -64.88 -5.48 11.97
C LEU A 60 -64.35 -6.28 10.77
N ALA A 61 -63.03 -6.27 10.54
CA ALA A 61 -62.40 -7.10 9.52
C ALA A 61 -62.69 -8.59 9.74
N THR A 62 -62.51 -9.08 10.97
CA THR A 62 -62.77 -10.48 11.33
C THR A 62 -64.24 -10.85 11.10
N GLN A 63 -65.17 -9.99 11.48
CA GLN A 63 -66.62 -10.20 11.27
C GLN A 63 -67.01 -10.24 9.79
N ILE A 64 -66.36 -9.42 8.96
CA ILE A 64 -66.58 -9.37 7.51
C ILE A 64 -65.99 -10.62 6.85
N THR A 65 -64.74 -10.98 7.16
CA THR A 65 -64.07 -12.17 6.60
C THR A 65 -64.82 -13.46 6.97
N ALA A 66 -65.34 -13.58 8.20
CA ALA A 66 -66.15 -14.72 8.62
C ALA A 66 -67.46 -14.87 7.82
N LYS A 67 -67.95 -13.79 7.21
CA LYS A 67 -69.17 -13.74 6.38
C LYS A 67 -68.87 -13.68 4.88
N SER A 68 -67.61 -13.89 4.48
CA SER A 68 -67.20 -13.77 3.08
C SER A 68 -67.67 -14.93 2.21
N LYS A 69 -67.94 -14.63 0.94
CA LYS A 69 -68.29 -15.63 -0.09
C LYS A 69 -67.03 -16.33 -0.59
N THR A 70 -67.16 -17.58 -1.04
CA THR A 70 -66.07 -18.32 -1.70
C THR A 70 -65.66 -17.63 -3.00
N VAL A 71 -64.35 -17.46 -3.21
CA VAL A 71 -63.76 -16.87 -4.41
C VAL A 71 -63.16 -17.98 -5.27
N ASN A 72 -63.69 -18.21 -6.47
CA ASN A 72 -63.25 -19.30 -7.34
C ASN A 72 -62.07 -18.86 -8.22
N ARG A 73 -62.07 -17.62 -8.72
CA ARG A 73 -61.03 -17.11 -9.63
C ARG A 73 -60.67 -15.66 -9.36
N VAL A 74 -59.37 -15.39 -9.28
CA VAL A 74 -58.80 -14.07 -8.99
C VAL A 74 -58.04 -13.55 -10.21
N GLY A 75 -58.40 -12.36 -10.68
CA GLY A 75 -57.57 -11.60 -11.62
C GLY A 75 -56.57 -10.74 -10.85
N PHE A 76 -55.33 -10.65 -11.32
CA PHE A 76 -54.30 -9.81 -10.69
C PHE A 76 -53.57 -8.98 -11.74
N ILE A 77 -53.70 -7.65 -11.69
CA ILE A 77 -53.08 -6.74 -12.64
C ILE A 77 -52.06 -5.86 -11.93
N GLY A 78 -50.81 -5.93 -12.41
CA GLY A 78 -49.64 -5.27 -11.84
C GLY A 78 -48.78 -6.25 -11.04
N LEU A 79 -47.82 -6.89 -11.69
CA LEU A 79 -46.85 -7.83 -11.11
C LEU A 79 -45.48 -7.16 -10.88
N GLY A 80 -45.49 -5.89 -10.49
CA GLY A 80 -44.31 -5.14 -10.09
C GLY A 80 -43.74 -5.60 -8.74
N ALA A 81 -42.91 -4.76 -8.11
CA ALA A 81 -42.15 -5.11 -6.91
C ALA A 81 -42.99 -5.73 -5.78
N MET A 82 -44.13 -5.13 -5.42
CA MET A 82 -45.05 -5.68 -4.42
C MET A 82 -46.07 -6.66 -5.02
N GLY A 83 -46.65 -6.32 -6.17
CA GLY A 83 -47.73 -7.10 -6.77
C GLY A 83 -47.33 -8.54 -7.12
N PHE A 84 -46.07 -8.76 -7.54
CA PHE A 84 -45.55 -10.11 -7.76
C PHE A 84 -45.59 -10.97 -6.49
N GLY A 85 -45.17 -10.42 -5.35
CA GLY A 85 -45.21 -11.11 -4.06
C GLY A 85 -46.63 -11.45 -3.64
N MET A 86 -47.56 -10.49 -3.77
CA MET A 86 -48.97 -10.68 -3.45
C MET A 86 -49.61 -11.77 -4.32
N ALA A 87 -49.45 -11.70 -5.64
CA ALA A 87 -50.03 -12.65 -6.56
C ALA A 87 -49.50 -14.07 -6.34
N THR A 88 -48.19 -14.23 -6.13
CA THR A 88 -47.58 -15.54 -5.87
C THR A 88 -47.97 -16.10 -4.51
N TYR A 89 -48.19 -15.25 -3.51
CA TYR A 89 -48.69 -15.70 -2.21
C TYR A 89 -50.14 -16.21 -2.29
N LEU A 90 -51.00 -15.57 -3.08
CA LEU A 90 -52.36 -16.05 -3.34
C LEU A 90 -52.35 -17.43 -4.03
N VAL A 91 -51.48 -17.64 -5.00
CA VAL A 91 -51.29 -18.98 -5.63
C VAL A 91 -50.89 -20.02 -4.57
N LYS A 92 -49.92 -19.70 -3.70
CA LYS A 92 -49.52 -20.58 -2.59
C LYS A 92 -50.64 -20.84 -1.58
N SER A 93 -51.57 -19.91 -1.45
CA SER A 93 -52.76 -20.01 -0.60
C SER A 93 -53.92 -20.74 -1.28
N ASN A 94 -53.65 -21.46 -2.38
CA ASN A 94 -54.60 -22.26 -3.17
C ASN A 94 -55.69 -21.46 -3.90
N PHE A 95 -55.47 -20.16 -4.17
CA PHE A 95 -56.35 -19.41 -5.08
C PHE A 95 -55.96 -19.64 -6.54
N CYS A 96 -56.95 -19.72 -7.42
CA CYS A 96 -56.72 -19.70 -8.88
C CYS A 96 -56.48 -18.26 -9.34
N VAL A 97 -55.22 -17.88 -9.58
CA VAL A 97 -54.83 -16.52 -9.93
C VAL A 97 -54.40 -16.42 -11.40
N VAL A 98 -55.00 -15.49 -12.14
CA VAL A 98 -54.58 -15.09 -13.48
C VAL A 98 -53.93 -13.72 -13.42
N GLY A 99 -52.66 -13.61 -13.81
CA GLY A 99 -51.85 -12.41 -13.69
C GLY A 99 -51.60 -11.68 -15.02
N TYR A 100 -51.52 -10.36 -14.98
CA TYR A 100 -51.04 -9.52 -16.08
C TYR A 100 -50.09 -8.42 -15.60
N ASP A 101 -49.05 -8.16 -16.40
CA ASP A 101 -48.15 -7.02 -16.29
C ASP A 101 -47.66 -6.61 -17.67
N VAL A 102 -47.42 -5.32 -17.86
CA VAL A 102 -46.88 -4.77 -19.13
C VAL A 102 -45.45 -5.25 -19.40
N TYR A 103 -44.71 -5.63 -18.35
CA TYR A 103 -43.36 -6.15 -18.45
C TYR A 103 -43.39 -7.68 -18.64
N LYS A 104 -43.11 -8.13 -19.86
CA LYS A 104 -43.19 -9.57 -20.22
C LYS A 104 -42.37 -10.51 -19.33
N PRO A 105 -41.13 -10.18 -18.90
CA PRO A 105 -40.35 -11.08 -18.05
C PRO A 105 -41.00 -11.41 -16.70
N THR A 106 -41.79 -10.51 -16.12
CA THR A 106 -42.52 -10.78 -14.87
C THR A 106 -43.65 -11.79 -15.08
N LEU A 107 -44.27 -11.85 -16.26
CA LEU A 107 -45.26 -12.87 -16.61
C LEU A 107 -44.66 -14.27 -16.63
N THR A 108 -43.52 -14.44 -17.33
CA THR A 108 -42.81 -15.72 -17.36
C THR A 108 -42.38 -16.18 -15.97
N ARG A 109 -41.97 -15.23 -15.11
CA ARG A 109 -41.62 -15.52 -13.71
C ARG A 109 -42.85 -15.93 -12.89
N PHE A 110 -44.01 -15.34 -13.14
CA PHE A 110 -45.25 -15.65 -12.44
C PHE A 110 -45.83 -17.01 -12.83
N GLU A 111 -45.79 -17.33 -14.13
CA GLU A 111 -46.17 -18.64 -14.66
C GLU A 111 -45.33 -19.77 -14.02
N ARG A 112 -44.00 -19.58 -13.92
CA ARG A 112 -43.11 -20.52 -13.21
C ARG A 112 -43.42 -20.67 -11.72
N ALA A 113 -44.05 -19.67 -11.10
CA ALA A 113 -44.48 -19.71 -9.71
C ALA A 113 -45.86 -20.40 -9.53
N GLY A 114 -46.45 -20.93 -10.60
CA GLY A 114 -47.72 -21.65 -10.58
C GLY A 114 -48.96 -20.79 -10.87
N GLY A 115 -48.78 -19.51 -11.21
CA GLY A 115 -49.89 -18.63 -11.62
C GLY A 115 -50.28 -18.82 -13.09
N LEU A 116 -51.52 -18.50 -13.43
CA LEU A 116 -51.95 -18.39 -14.83
C LEU A 116 -51.63 -16.99 -15.37
N ILE A 117 -51.42 -16.83 -16.67
CA ILE A 117 -51.13 -15.53 -17.29
C ILE A 117 -52.19 -15.17 -18.33
N GLY A 118 -52.56 -13.89 -18.42
CA GLY A 118 -53.39 -13.35 -19.49
C GLY A 118 -52.60 -12.43 -20.41
N SER A 119 -53.10 -12.17 -21.63
CA SER A 119 -52.40 -11.30 -22.61
C SER A 119 -52.73 -9.81 -22.50
N SER A 120 -53.78 -9.44 -21.77
CA SER A 120 -54.26 -8.07 -21.58
C SER A 120 -55.06 -7.92 -20.28
N PRO A 121 -55.34 -6.68 -19.81
CA PRO A 121 -56.26 -6.44 -18.68
C PRO A 121 -57.64 -7.05 -18.88
N GLU A 122 -58.22 -6.92 -20.08
CA GLU A 122 -59.48 -7.57 -20.48
C GLU A 122 -59.42 -9.09 -20.30
N ASP A 123 -58.36 -9.72 -20.79
CA ASP A 123 -58.22 -11.17 -20.80
C ASP A 123 -58.13 -11.76 -19.38
N VAL A 124 -57.36 -11.10 -18.51
CA VAL A 124 -57.27 -11.46 -17.08
C VAL A 124 -58.60 -11.29 -16.35
N SER A 125 -59.47 -10.41 -16.83
CA SER A 125 -60.73 -10.07 -16.15
C SER A 125 -61.89 -10.99 -16.53
N LYS A 126 -61.70 -11.92 -17.48
CA LYS A 126 -62.77 -12.85 -17.91
C LYS A 126 -63.07 -13.91 -16.86
N GLY A 127 -64.31 -13.90 -16.36
CA GLY A 127 -64.80 -14.91 -15.42
C GLY A 127 -64.10 -14.90 -14.06
N VAL A 128 -63.58 -13.75 -13.63
CA VAL A 128 -63.00 -13.56 -12.29
C VAL A 128 -64.06 -13.01 -11.33
N ASP A 129 -64.06 -13.50 -10.10
CA ASP A 129 -64.95 -13.02 -9.04
C ASP A 129 -64.37 -11.77 -8.38
N VAL A 130 -63.04 -11.72 -8.27
CA VAL A 130 -62.27 -10.63 -7.67
C VAL A 130 -61.10 -10.25 -8.57
N LEU A 131 -60.98 -8.96 -8.90
CA LEU A 131 -59.86 -8.38 -9.61
C LEU A 131 -59.03 -7.52 -8.67
N VAL A 132 -57.75 -7.86 -8.48
CA VAL A 132 -56.80 -7.04 -7.72
C VAL A 132 -56.02 -6.16 -8.69
N VAL A 133 -56.03 -4.84 -8.44
CA VAL A 133 -55.28 -3.85 -9.20
C VAL A 133 -54.17 -3.29 -8.31
N MET A 134 -52.91 -3.59 -8.66
CA MET A 134 -51.72 -3.19 -7.92
C MET A 134 -50.70 -2.52 -8.86
N VAL A 135 -51.04 -1.31 -9.30
CA VAL A 135 -50.24 -0.48 -10.20
C VAL A 135 -49.66 0.75 -9.48
N THR A 136 -48.83 1.53 -10.17
CA THR A 136 -48.04 2.60 -9.53
C THR A 136 -48.86 3.84 -9.19
N ASN A 137 -49.77 4.26 -10.08
CA ASN A 137 -50.49 5.54 -9.97
C ASN A 137 -51.90 5.50 -10.58
N GLU A 138 -52.64 6.59 -10.39
CA GLU A 138 -54.02 6.78 -10.88
C GLU A 138 -54.15 6.61 -12.39
N ALA A 139 -53.21 7.14 -13.18
CA ALA A 139 -53.25 7.03 -14.64
C ALA A 139 -53.11 5.57 -15.11
N GLN A 140 -52.28 4.77 -14.43
CA GLN A 140 -52.16 3.34 -14.71
C GLN A 140 -53.42 2.58 -14.29
N ALA A 141 -54.04 2.94 -13.15
CA ALA A 141 -55.29 2.33 -12.72
C ALA A 141 -56.42 2.62 -13.71
N GLU A 142 -56.54 3.87 -14.17
CA GLU A 142 -57.44 4.27 -15.26
C GLU A 142 -57.20 3.49 -16.55
N SER A 143 -55.95 3.42 -17.00
CA SER A 143 -55.59 2.70 -18.23
C SER A 143 -55.95 1.21 -18.15
N VAL A 144 -55.77 0.57 -16.99
CA VAL A 144 -56.08 -0.84 -16.79
C VAL A 144 -57.59 -1.07 -16.76
N LEU A 145 -58.33 -0.20 -16.08
CA LEU A 145 -59.76 -0.36 -15.86
C LEU A 145 -60.59 0.05 -17.09
N PHE A 146 -60.22 1.13 -17.78
CA PHE A 146 -61.02 1.75 -18.84
C PHE A 146 -60.25 2.08 -20.14
N GLY A 147 -58.97 1.72 -20.25
CA GLY A 147 -58.19 1.93 -21.47
C GLY A 147 -58.50 0.92 -22.58
N ASP A 148 -57.59 0.79 -23.54
CA ASP A 148 -57.72 -0.20 -24.62
C ASP A 148 -57.59 -1.62 -24.05
N LEU A 149 -58.50 -2.51 -24.44
CA LEU A 149 -58.63 -3.86 -23.85
C LEU A 149 -58.78 -3.81 -22.32
N ALA A 150 -59.74 -3.00 -21.87
CA ALA A 150 -60.00 -2.69 -20.47
C ALA A 150 -60.48 -3.89 -19.64
N ALA A 151 -60.17 -3.87 -18.34
CA ALA A 151 -60.67 -4.87 -17.41
C ALA A 151 -62.21 -4.80 -17.23
N VAL A 152 -62.77 -3.59 -17.12
CA VAL A 152 -64.21 -3.38 -16.79
C VAL A 152 -65.14 -3.93 -17.87
N SER A 153 -64.73 -3.91 -19.14
CA SER A 153 -65.54 -4.44 -20.25
C SER A 153 -65.72 -5.96 -20.16
N ALA A 154 -64.73 -6.70 -19.63
CA ALA A 154 -64.77 -8.16 -19.50
C ALA A 154 -65.20 -8.69 -18.13
N LEU A 155 -65.23 -7.85 -17.09
CA LEU A 155 -65.66 -8.28 -15.76
C LEU A 155 -67.12 -8.77 -15.76
N PRO A 156 -67.41 -9.92 -15.10
CA PRO A 156 -68.77 -10.39 -14.86
C PRO A 156 -69.61 -9.43 -14.01
N SER A 157 -70.93 -9.52 -14.15
CA SER A 157 -71.85 -8.76 -13.28
C SER A 157 -71.68 -9.18 -11.82
N GLY A 158 -71.61 -8.22 -10.89
CA GLY A 158 -71.40 -8.47 -9.46
C GLY A 158 -69.95 -8.71 -9.02
N ALA A 159 -68.97 -8.68 -9.94
CA ALA A 159 -67.56 -8.87 -9.63
C ALA A 159 -67.00 -7.72 -8.77
N SER A 160 -65.97 -8.03 -7.97
CA SER A 160 -65.34 -7.06 -7.06
C SER A 160 -63.96 -6.65 -7.53
N ILE A 161 -63.65 -5.36 -7.43
CA ILE A 161 -62.35 -4.78 -7.77
C ILE A 161 -61.70 -4.32 -6.47
N ILE A 162 -60.53 -4.87 -6.16
CA ILE A 162 -59.68 -4.43 -5.05
C ILE A 162 -58.61 -3.51 -5.62
N LEU A 163 -58.69 -2.22 -5.30
CA LEU A 163 -57.65 -1.26 -5.65
C LEU A 163 -56.64 -1.17 -4.52
N SER A 164 -55.44 -1.71 -4.74
CA SER A 164 -54.35 -1.71 -3.74
C SER A 164 -53.26 -0.66 -3.99
N SER A 165 -53.36 0.06 -5.10
CA SER A 165 -52.48 1.18 -5.43
C SER A 165 -52.63 2.33 -4.44
N THR A 166 -51.53 3.04 -4.18
CA THR A 166 -51.60 4.33 -3.47
C THR A 166 -52.01 5.42 -4.45
N VAL A 167 -53.23 5.93 -4.26
CA VAL A 167 -53.93 6.93 -5.08
C VAL A 167 -54.62 7.96 -4.17
N SER A 168 -55.12 9.06 -4.74
CA SER A 168 -55.89 10.05 -3.98
C SER A 168 -57.28 9.52 -3.57
N PRO A 169 -57.77 9.89 -2.37
CA PRO A 169 -59.15 9.58 -1.97
C PRO A 169 -60.19 10.07 -2.98
N ALA A 170 -59.99 11.25 -3.55
CA ALA A 170 -60.87 11.84 -4.56
C ALA A 170 -60.98 10.96 -5.82
N TYR A 171 -59.87 10.39 -6.28
CA TYR A 171 -59.86 9.45 -7.41
C TYR A 171 -60.70 8.21 -7.12
N VAL A 172 -60.55 7.59 -5.95
CA VAL A 172 -61.29 6.36 -5.61
C VAL A 172 -62.80 6.61 -5.53
N ILE A 173 -63.22 7.76 -4.98
CA ILE A 173 -64.63 8.15 -4.93
C ILE A 173 -65.20 8.35 -6.35
N GLN A 174 -64.43 8.97 -7.25
CA GLN A 174 -64.83 9.12 -8.65
C GLN A 174 -64.90 7.77 -9.38
N LEU A 175 -63.95 6.88 -9.11
CA LEU A 175 -63.91 5.54 -9.64
C LEU A 175 -65.13 4.72 -9.23
N GLU A 176 -65.53 4.78 -7.95
CA GLU A 176 -66.74 4.12 -7.44
C GLU A 176 -67.99 4.58 -8.21
N ARG A 177 -68.17 5.91 -8.36
CA ARG A 177 -69.31 6.47 -9.11
C ARG A 177 -69.29 6.03 -10.57
N ARG A 178 -68.11 5.96 -11.19
CA ARG A 178 -67.97 5.53 -12.59
C ARG A 178 -68.35 4.06 -12.75
N LEU A 179 -67.88 3.18 -11.87
CA LEU A 179 -68.22 1.76 -11.87
C LEU A 179 -69.71 1.50 -11.66
N GLN A 180 -70.37 2.30 -10.82
CA GLN A 180 -71.82 2.23 -10.63
C GLN A 180 -72.61 2.54 -11.92
N ASN A 181 -72.07 3.37 -12.81
CA ASN A 181 -72.72 3.75 -14.07
C ASN A 181 -72.56 2.71 -15.19
N GLU A 182 -71.77 1.65 -15.00
CA GLU A 182 -71.52 0.61 -16.01
C GLU A 182 -72.67 -0.41 -16.16
N GLY A 183 -73.66 -0.38 -15.26
CA GLY A 183 -74.84 -1.27 -15.32
C GLY A 183 -74.55 -2.76 -15.04
N LYS A 184 -73.36 -3.08 -14.51
CA LYS A 184 -72.88 -4.44 -14.21
C LYS A 184 -72.82 -4.78 -12.71
N ASP A 185 -73.38 -3.94 -11.83
CA ASP A 185 -73.31 -4.13 -10.36
C ASP A 185 -71.86 -4.39 -9.84
N LEU A 186 -70.88 -3.70 -10.43
CA LEU A 186 -69.48 -3.87 -10.05
C LEU A 186 -69.21 -3.23 -8.68
N LYS A 187 -68.41 -3.92 -7.86
CA LYS A 187 -68.11 -3.53 -6.49
C LYS A 187 -66.68 -3.05 -6.39
N LEU A 188 -66.45 -1.95 -5.68
CA LEU A 188 -65.10 -1.43 -5.43
C LEU A 188 -64.73 -1.59 -3.95
N VAL A 189 -63.50 -2.04 -3.71
CA VAL A 189 -62.85 -2.02 -2.42
C VAL A 189 -61.57 -1.19 -2.53
N ASP A 190 -61.54 -0.09 -1.80
CA ASP A 190 -60.38 0.77 -1.56
C ASP A 190 -59.46 0.10 -0.54
N ALA A 191 -58.39 -0.57 -0.97
CA ALA A 191 -57.55 -1.37 -0.08
C ALA A 191 -56.05 -1.15 -0.31
N PRO A 192 -55.54 0.08 -0.13
CA PRO A 192 -54.11 0.34 -0.17
C PRO A 192 -53.36 -0.46 0.90
N VAL A 193 -52.09 -0.76 0.59
CA VAL A 193 -51.28 -1.69 1.38
C VAL A 193 -50.02 -1.05 1.97
N SER A 194 -49.50 -1.63 3.05
CA SER A 194 -48.22 -1.28 3.68
C SER A 194 -47.46 -2.53 4.12
N GLY A 195 -46.11 -2.45 4.18
CA GLY A 195 -45.25 -3.56 4.61
C GLY A 195 -44.11 -3.92 3.64
N GLY A 196 -44.11 -3.36 2.43
CA GLY A 196 -43.04 -3.54 1.44
C GLY A 196 -42.98 -4.94 0.79
N VAL A 197 -41.98 -5.14 -0.07
CA VAL A 197 -41.82 -6.33 -0.93
C VAL A 197 -41.72 -7.62 -0.13
N LYS A 198 -40.95 -7.61 0.98
CA LYS A 198 -40.73 -8.80 1.80
C LYS A 198 -42.04 -9.30 2.42
N ARG A 199 -42.78 -8.43 3.11
CA ARG A 199 -44.07 -8.79 3.73
C ARG A 199 -45.13 -9.15 2.70
N ALA A 200 -45.13 -8.50 1.53
CA ALA A 200 -46.00 -8.87 0.41
C ALA A 200 -45.82 -10.33 -0.02
N SER A 201 -44.57 -10.82 -0.07
CA SER A 201 -44.26 -12.20 -0.46
C SER A 201 -44.64 -13.26 0.58
N MET A 202 -44.92 -12.83 1.81
CA MET A 202 -45.27 -13.68 2.95
C MET A 202 -46.76 -13.57 3.33
N GLY A 203 -47.54 -12.76 2.60
CA GLY A 203 -48.95 -12.50 2.96
C GLY A 203 -49.12 -11.72 4.25
N GLU A 204 -48.08 -11.04 4.71
CA GLU A 204 -48.06 -10.35 6.01
C GLU A 204 -48.29 -8.85 5.87
N LEU A 205 -49.02 -8.38 4.87
CA LEU A 205 -49.21 -6.94 4.68
C LEU A 205 -50.13 -6.36 5.75
N THR A 206 -50.01 -5.04 5.92
CA THR A 206 -51.07 -4.25 6.54
C THR A 206 -51.95 -3.69 5.43
N ILE A 207 -53.24 -3.97 5.48
CA ILE A 207 -54.23 -3.52 4.48
C ILE A 207 -55.26 -2.62 5.16
N MET A 208 -55.51 -1.46 4.54
CA MET A 208 -56.48 -0.46 5.01
C MET A 208 -57.67 -0.48 4.06
N ALA A 209 -58.65 -1.35 4.29
CA ALA A 209 -59.75 -1.62 3.37
C ALA A 209 -60.99 -0.77 3.68
N ALA A 210 -61.62 -0.19 2.67
CA ALA A 210 -62.89 0.51 2.78
C ALA A 210 -63.77 0.24 1.55
N GLY A 211 -65.08 0.30 1.71
CA GLY A 211 -66.04 0.02 0.64
C GLY A 211 -67.43 -0.26 1.22
N SER A 212 -68.38 -0.65 0.38
CA SER A 212 -69.67 -1.12 0.85
C SER A 212 -69.55 -2.47 1.57
N ASP A 213 -70.47 -2.77 2.49
CA ASP A 213 -70.50 -4.05 3.20
C ASP A 213 -70.52 -5.26 2.27
N ASP A 214 -71.22 -5.15 1.14
CA ASP A 214 -71.29 -6.22 0.15
C ASP A 214 -69.97 -6.39 -0.61
N ALA A 215 -69.29 -5.29 -0.97
CA ALA A 215 -67.97 -5.32 -1.60
C ALA A 215 -66.89 -5.90 -0.66
N LEU A 216 -66.92 -5.51 0.62
CA LEU A 216 -65.99 -6.02 1.62
C LEU A 216 -66.20 -7.52 1.90
N LYS A 217 -67.46 -7.98 1.93
CA LYS A 217 -67.77 -9.41 2.08
C LYS A 217 -67.31 -10.24 0.88
N SER A 218 -67.47 -9.76 -0.36
CA SER A 218 -67.01 -10.48 -1.55
C SER A 218 -65.49 -10.53 -1.70
N ALA A 219 -64.78 -9.52 -1.21
CA ALA A 219 -63.31 -9.46 -1.25
C ALA A 219 -62.60 -10.01 0.00
N GLY A 220 -63.31 -10.22 1.10
CA GLY A 220 -62.72 -10.43 2.43
C GLY A 220 -61.76 -11.62 2.57
N LEU A 221 -61.96 -12.71 1.83
CA LEU A 221 -61.02 -13.85 1.83
C LEU A 221 -59.67 -13.48 1.17
N ILE A 222 -59.69 -12.68 0.11
CA ILE A 222 -58.47 -12.22 -0.58
C ILE A 222 -57.72 -11.20 0.28
N LEU A 223 -58.45 -10.26 0.88
CA LEU A 223 -57.87 -9.26 1.79
C LEU A 223 -57.22 -9.94 3.00
N SER A 224 -57.90 -10.91 3.61
CA SER A 224 -57.36 -11.68 4.74
C SER A 224 -56.13 -12.51 4.35
N ALA A 225 -56.17 -13.21 3.20
CA ALA A 225 -55.03 -13.98 2.73
C ALA A 225 -53.77 -13.13 2.47
N LEU A 226 -53.94 -11.87 2.09
CA LEU A 226 -52.82 -10.96 1.80
C LEU A 226 -52.30 -10.20 3.01
N SER A 227 -52.94 -10.33 4.19
CA SER A 227 -52.63 -9.50 5.35
C SER A 227 -52.36 -10.26 6.63
N GLU A 228 -51.38 -9.77 7.39
CA GLU A 228 -51.27 -10.06 8.82
C GLU A 228 -52.21 -9.15 9.62
N LYS A 229 -52.36 -7.90 9.16
CA LYS A 229 -53.24 -6.89 9.76
C LYS A 229 -54.20 -6.32 8.74
N LEU A 230 -55.49 -6.62 8.90
CA LEU A 230 -56.56 -6.06 8.07
C LEU A 230 -57.38 -5.06 8.89
N TYR A 231 -57.38 -3.80 8.47
CA TYR A 231 -58.18 -2.75 9.06
C TYR A 231 -59.33 -2.39 8.11
N VAL A 232 -60.58 -2.57 8.55
CA VAL A 232 -61.73 -2.09 7.78
C VAL A 232 -62.11 -0.69 8.24
N ILE A 233 -61.97 0.30 7.35
CA ILE A 233 -62.19 1.72 7.64
C ILE A 233 -63.62 2.12 7.28
N LYS A 234 -64.37 2.66 8.26
CA LYS A 234 -65.69 3.24 8.01
C LYS A 234 -65.55 4.57 7.25
N GLY A 235 -66.47 4.85 6.34
CA GLY A 235 -66.46 6.06 5.51
C GLY A 235 -66.63 5.81 4.01
N GLY A 236 -66.73 4.54 3.59
CA GLY A 236 -66.88 4.18 2.18
C GLY A 236 -65.57 4.30 1.39
N CYS A 237 -65.65 4.16 0.07
CA CYS A 237 -64.50 4.29 -0.82
C CYS A 237 -63.82 5.67 -0.65
N GLY A 238 -62.49 5.69 -0.58
CA GLY A 238 -61.67 6.87 -0.30
C GLY A 238 -61.16 6.93 1.14
N ALA A 239 -61.84 6.27 2.11
CA ALA A 239 -61.41 6.27 3.50
C ALA A 239 -60.12 5.45 3.72
N GLY A 240 -59.96 4.31 3.04
CA GLY A 240 -58.74 3.49 3.09
C GLY A 240 -57.54 4.24 2.51
N SER A 241 -57.73 4.83 1.33
CA SER A 241 -56.77 5.74 0.68
C SER A 241 -56.44 6.96 1.53
N GLY A 242 -57.41 7.51 2.27
CA GLY A 242 -57.20 8.61 3.21
C GLY A 242 -56.25 8.23 4.34
N VAL A 243 -56.48 7.08 5.00
CA VAL A 243 -55.58 6.57 6.05
C VAL A 243 -54.19 6.30 5.48
N LYS A 244 -54.10 5.69 4.30
CA LYS A 244 -52.82 5.43 3.63
C LYS A 244 -52.08 6.73 3.31
N MET A 245 -52.77 7.76 2.84
CA MET A 245 -52.19 9.07 2.54
C MET A 245 -51.54 9.69 3.78
N VAL A 246 -52.21 9.66 4.93
CA VAL A 246 -51.65 10.12 6.21
C VAL A 246 -50.43 9.29 6.61
N ASN A 247 -50.47 7.96 6.41
CA ASN A 247 -49.30 7.11 6.63
C ASN A 247 -48.13 7.48 5.71
N GLN A 248 -48.38 7.74 4.42
CA GLN A 248 -47.32 8.11 3.47
C GLN A 248 -46.74 9.50 3.73
N LEU A 249 -47.55 10.44 4.25
CA LEU A 249 -47.08 11.72 4.76
C LEU A 249 -45.97 11.51 5.80
N LEU A 250 -46.26 10.74 6.85
CA LEU A 250 -45.29 10.47 7.92
C LEU A 250 -44.10 9.66 7.40
N ALA A 251 -44.34 8.66 6.54
CA ALA A 251 -43.28 7.86 5.96
C ALA A 251 -42.25 8.73 5.22
N GLY A 252 -42.70 9.61 4.33
CA GLY A 252 -41.81 10.46 3.54
C GLY A 252 -41.07 11.48 4.40
N VAL A 253 -41.75 12.05 5.41
CA VAL A 253 -41.13 12.94 6.38
C VAL A 253 -40.03 12.22 7.17
N HIS A 254 -40.30 11.03 7.68
CA HIS A 254 -39.32 10.27 8.46
C HIS A 254 -38.11 9.87 7.64
N ILE A 255 -38.27 9.46 6.37
CA ILE A 255 -37.13 9.13 5.49
C ILE A 255 -36.27 10.38 5.25
N ALA A 256 -36.90 11.51 4.91
CA ALA A 256 -36.19 12.77 4.64
C ALA A 256 -35.48 13.31 5.90
N ALA A 257 -36.11 13.21 7.07
CA ALA A 257 -35.53 13.59 8.35
C ALA A 257 -34.38 12.65 8.78
N SER A 258 -34.51 11.34 8.51
CA SER A 258 -33.43 10.37 8.74
C SER A 258 -32.20 10.73 7.91
N ALA A 259 -32.39 11.00 6.61
CA ALA A 259 -31.34 11.44 5.71
C ALA A 259 -30.63 12.73 6.20
N GLU A 260 -31.40 13.73 6.65
CA GLU A 260 -30.88 14.96 7.26
C GLU A 260 -30.02 14.66 8.50
N ALA A 261 -30.57 13.88 9.45
CA ALA A 261 -29.90 13.55 10.71
C ALA A 261 -28.59 12.79 10.49
N MET A 262 -28.59 11.81 9.58
CA MET A 262 -27.41 11.01 9.28
C MET A 262 -26.32 11.84 8.59
N ALA A 263 -26.69 12.72 7.65
CA ALA A 263 -25.74 13.63 7.01
C ALA A 263 -25.19 14.68 7.98
N PHE A 264 -26.01 15.16 8.92
CA PHE A 264 -25.54 16.03 9.99
C PHE A 264 -24.56 15.31 10.93
N GLY A 265 -24.86 14.07 11.33
CA GLY A 265 -23.96 13.23 12.12
C GLY A 265 -22.60 13.00 11.43
N ALA A 266 -22.62 12.68 10.13
CA ALA A 266 -21.41 12.57 9.33
C ALA A 266 -20.61 13.88 9.30
N ARG A 267 -21.30 15.04 9.19
CA ARG A 267 -20.65 16.36 9.20
C ARG A 267 -19.98 16.70 10.53
N LEU A 268 -20.50 16.17 11.63
CA LEU A 268 -19.90 16.25 12.97
C LEU A 268 -18.76 15.24 13.19
N CYS A 269 -18.37 14.49 12.15
CA CYS A 269 -17.33 13.46 12.20
C CYS A 269 -17.67 12.31 13.17
N LEU A 270 -18.95 11.99 13.35
CA LEU A 270 -19.41 10.83 14.11
C LEU A 270 -19.44 9.59 13.20
N SER A 271 -19.22 8.41 13.79
CA SER A 271 -19.52 7.14 13.11
C SER A 271 -21.01 7.06 12.85
N THR A 272 -21.41 7.08 11.57
CA THR A 272 -22.82 7.02 11.17
C THR A 272 -23.44 5.67 11.53
N ARG A 273 -22.67 4.59 11.57
CA ARG A 273 -23.15 3.28 12.04
C ARG A 273 -23.46 3.28 13.53
N MET A 274 -22.54 3.80 14.36
CA MET A 274 -22.78 3.95 15.80
C MET A 274 -23.97 4.88 16.07
N LEU A 275 -24.10 5.98 15.30
CA LEU A 275 -25.24 6.88 15.42
C LEU A 275 -26.57 6.17 15.11
N PHE A 276 -26.60 5.35 14.06
CA PHE A 276 -27.75 4.51 13.73
C PHE A 276 -28.10 3.55 14.87
N ASP A 277 -27.11 2.86 15.45
CA ASP A 277 -27.35 1.91 16.54
C ASP A 277 -27.92 2.60 17.79
N ILE A 278 -27.39 3.77 18.15
CA ILE A 278 -27.90 4.56 19.29
C ILE A 278 -29.32 5.05 19.03
N ILE A 279 -29.56 5.66 17.87
CA ILE A 279 -30.87 6.26 17.56
C ILE A 279 -31.95 5.19 17.43
N SER A 280 -31.63 4.04 16.82
CA SER A 280 -32.58 2.92 16.66
C SER A 280 -33.07 2.37 18.00
N ASN A 281 -32.29 2.53 19.07
CA ASN A 281 -32.67 2.13 20.43
C ASN A 281 -33.21 3.28 21.29
N SER A 282 -33.41 4.47 20.69
CA SER A 282 -33.90 5.67 21.38
C SER A 282 -35.37 5.96 21.07
N GLY A 283 -36.00 6.80 21.89
CA GLY A 283 -37.37 7.27 21.61
C GLY A 283 -37.52 8.16 20.36
N ALA A 284 -36.41 8.55 19.72
CA ALA A 284 -36.41 9.33 18.48
C ALA A 284 -36.45 8.45 17.21
N THR A 285 -36.40 7.12 17.34
CA THR A 285 -36.47 6.19 16.20
C THR A 285 -37.82 6.22 15.49
N SER A 286 -37.84 5.69 14.26
CA SER A 286 -39.06 5.31 13.56
C SER A 286 -38.79 4.08 12.70
N TRP A 287 -39.85 3.37 12.30
CA TRP A 287 -39.69 2.23 11.38
C TRP A 287 -38.98 2.61 10.08
N MET A 288 -39.22 3.82 9.56
CA MET A 288 -38.53 4.30 8.36
C MET A 288 -37.04 4.58 8.60
N PHE A 289 -36.67 5.05 9.79
CA PHE A 289 -35.26 5.23 10.17
C PHE A 289 -34.55 3.87 10.21
N GLU A 290 -35.08 2.93 10.98
CA GLU A 290 -34.56 1.56 11.12
C GLU A 290 -34.44 0.84 9.79
N ASN A 291 -35.39 1.07 8.88
CA ASN A 291 -35.42 0.38 7.61
C ASN A 291 -34.60 1.04 6.51
N ARG A 292 -34.55 2.38 6.42
CA ARG A 292 -33.89 3.10 5.31
C ARG A 292 -32.48 3.57 5.60
N VAL A 293 -32.13 3.87 6.85
CA VAL A 293 -30.76 4.29 7.18
C VAL A 293 -29.72 3.20 6.86
N PRO A 294 -29.97 1.89 7.07
CA PRO A 294 -29.03 0.86 6.63
C PRO A 294 -28.66 0.95 5.14
N HIS A 295 -29.61 1.28 4.26
CA HIS A 295 -29.35 1.47 2.84
C HIS A 295 -28.39 2.65 2.59
N MET A 296 -28.54 3.74 3.37
CA MET A 296 -27.66 4.91 3.32
C MET A 296 -26.24 4.57 3.81
N LEU A 297 -26.14 3.80 4.91
CA LEU A 297 -24.87 3.38 5.50
C LEU A 297 -24.09 2.41 4.61
N ASP A 298 -24.79 1.48 3.98
CA ASP A 298 -24.21 0.45 3.12
C ASP A 298 -23.98 0.94 1.70
N ASN A 299 -24.47 2.14 1.36
CA ASN A 299 -24.42 2.74 0.02
C ASN A 299 -25.07 1.84 -1.04
N ASP A 300 -26.10 1.07 -0.64
CA ASP A 300 -26.90 0.19 -1.50
C ASP A 300 -28.26 0.85 -1.76
N TYR A 301 -28.49 1.23 -3.02
CA TYR A 301 -29.74 1.87 -3.45
C TYR A 301 -30.52 1.00 -4.44
N THR A 302 -30.43 -0.33 -4.27
CA THR A 302 -31.28 -1.27 -4.98
C THR A 302 -32.76 -0.93 -4.72
N PRO A 303 -33.55 -0.60 -5.75
CA PRO A 303 -34.86 0.02 -5.56
C PRO A 303 -35.93 -1.01 -5.17
N TYR A 304 -36.12 -1.23 -3.86
CA TYR A 304 -37.28 -1.95 -3.34
C TYR A 304 -38.50 -1.03 -3.21
N SER A 305 -38.27 0.26 -2.99
CA SER A 305 -39.21 1.35 -3.22
C SER A 305 -38.46 2.51 -3.84
N ALA A 306 -38.84 2.93 -5.04
CA ALA A 306 -38.10 3.96 -5.76
C ALA A 306 -38.32 5.35 -5.15
N LEU A 307 -37.33 6.23 -5.23
CA LEU A 307 -37.39 7.61 -4.78
C LEU A 307 -38.59 8.35 -5.41
N ASP A 308 -38.90 8.10 -6.68
CA ASP A 308 -40.06 8.66 -7.37
C ASP A 308 -41.41 8.20 -6.80
N ILE A 309 -41.46 7.10 -6.04
CA ILE A 309 -42.68 6.70 -5.31
C ILE A 309 -43.03 7.76 -4.26
N PHE A 310 -42.04 8.31 -3.56
CA PHE A 310 -42.29 9.39 -2.59
C PHE A 310 -42.50 10.75 -3.23
N VAL A 311 -41.94 11.00 -4.43
CA VAL A 311 -42.35 12.16 -5.26
C VAL A 311 -43.85 12.07 -5.58
N LYS A 312 -44.33 10.89 -5.99
CA LYS A 312 -45.75 10.65 -6.27
C LYS A 312 -46.61 10.79 -5.01
N ASP A 313 -46.27 10.06 -3.94
CA ASP A 313 -47.11 9.94 -2.75
C ASP A 313 -47.21 11.25 -1.97
N LEU A 314 -46.09 11.91 -1.72
CA LEU A 314 -46.13 13.25 -1.11
C LEU A 314 -46.73 14.29 -2.07
N GLY A 315 -46.67 14.05 -3.40
CA GLY A 315 -47.39 14.84 -4.39
C GLY A 315 -48.92 14.71 -4.25
N ILE A 316 -49.44 13.52 -3.93
CA ILE A 316 -50.86 13.32 -3.59
C ILE A 316 -51.21 14.08 -2.32
N VAL A 317 -50.40 13.93 -1.25
CA VAL A 317 -50.57 14.66 0.01
C VAL A 317 -50.64 16.17 -0.22
N ALA A 318 -49.71 16.73 -1.02
CA ALA A 318 -49.64 18.15 -1.31
C ALA A 318 -50.87 18.67 -2.10
N ARG A 319 -51.40 17.88 -3.04
CA ARG A 319 -52.61 18.25 -3.79
C ARG A 319 -53.85 18.23 -2.90
N GLU A 320 -54.03 17.18 -2.10
CA GLU A 320 -55.18 17.04 -1.19
C GLU A 320 -55.17 18.13 -0.12
N CYS A 321 -54.00 18.45 0.44
CA CYS A 321 -53.90 19.52 1.43
C CYS A 321 -54.25 20.89 0.83
N SER A 322 -53.87 21.15 -0.42
CA SER A 322 -54.27 22.35 -1.15
C SER A 322 -55.78 22.38 -1.43
N ALA A 323 -56.37 21.24 -1.83
CA ALA A 323 -57.80 21.14 -2.12
C ALA A 323 -58.66 21.39 -0.87
N HIS A 324 -58.19 20.92 0.29
CA HIS A 324 -58.85 21.10 1.58
C HIS A 324 -58.40 22.36 2.36
N LYS A 325 -57.47 23.14 1.82
CA LYS A 325 -56.89 24.35 2.46
C LYS A 325 -56.25 24.07 3.83
N ILE A 326 -55.59 22.92 3.98
CA ILE A 326 -54.86 22.52 5.19
C ILE A 326 -53.35 22.66 4.93
N PRO A 327 -52.62 23.57 5.59
CA PRO A 327 -51.19 23.72 5.34
C PRO A 327 -50.34 22.65 6.05
N LEU A 328 -49.71 21.78 5.25
CA LEU A 328 -48.82 20.70 5.71
C LEU A 328 -47.34 21.02 5.46
N HIS A 329 -46.77 21.89 6.30
CA HIS A 329 -45.44 22.48 6.08
C HIS A 329 -44.30 21.44 5.94
N ILE A 330 -44.21 20.48 6.86
CA ILE A 330 -43.08 19.53 6.93
C ILE A 330 -43.09 18.57 5.73
N SER A 331 -44.25 18.03 5.37
CA SER A 331 -44.36 17.12 4.22
C SER A 331 -44.13 17.81 2.88
N THR A 332 -44.49 19.09 2.74
CA THR A 332 -44.16 19.86 1.54
C THR A 332 -42.65 20.04 1.38
N ILE A 333 -41.92 20.27 2.48
CA ILE A 333 -40.46 20.30 2.45
C ILE A 333 -39.88 18.93 2.10
N ALA A 334 -40.36 17.86 2.72
CA ALA A 334 -39.93 16.51 2.38
C ALA A 334 -40.12 16.21 0.88
N LEU A 335 -41.27 16.59 0.32
CA LEU A 335 -41.54 16.48 -1.13
C LEU A 335 -40.49 17.21 -1.98
N GLN A 336 -40.08 18.42 -1.60
CA GLN A 336 -39.06 19.16 -2.34
C GLN A 336 -37.70 18.46 -2.32
N LEU A 337 -37.33 17.78 -1.22
CA LEU A 337 -36.09 16.99 -1.16
C LEU A 337 -36.15 15.79 -2.10
N PHE A 338 -37.29 15.08 -2.15
CA PHE A 338 -37.49 13.99 -3.11
C PHE A 338 -37.49 14.49 -4.56
N ILE A 339 -38.12 15.63 -4.86
CA ILE A 339 -38.07 16.25 -6.20
C ILE A 339 -36.63 16.60 -6.56
N ALA A 340 -35.84 17.16 -5.63
CA ALA A 340 -34.44 17.48 -5.87
C ALA A 340 -33.61 16.22 -6.17
N GLY A 341 -33.81 15.13 -5.43
CA GLY A 341 -33.14 13.85 -5.70
C GLY A 341 -33.54 13.24 -7.05
N SER A 342 -34.82 13.32 -7.40
CA SER A 342 -35.33 12.88 -8.72
C SER A 342 -34.72 13.70 -9.86
N ALA A 343 -34.70 15.03 -9.73
CA ALA A 343 -34.09 15.94 -10.69
C ALA A 343 -32.57 15.74 -10.85
N ALA A 344 -31.89 15.26 -9.81
CA ALA A 344 -30.48 14.85 -9.85
C ALA A 344 -30.23 13.49 -10.52
N GLY A 345 -31.28 12.84 -11.05
CA GLY A 345 -31.19 11.55 -11.76
C GLY A 345 -31.31 10.31 -10.87
N TRP A 346 -31.71 10.47 -9.60
CA TRP A 346 -31.82 9.35 -8.65
C TRP A 346 -33.25 8.80 -8.50
N GLY A 347 -34.21 9.27 -9.31
CA GLY A 347 -35.63 8.90 -9.18
C GLY A 347 -35.93 7.39 -9.21
N ARG A 348 -35.11 6.61 -9.95
CA ARG A 348 -35.23 5.14 -10.05
C ARG A 348 -34.44 4.35 -9.01
N GLN A 349 -33.72 5.03 -8.12
CA GLN A 349 -32.98 4.40 -7.02
C GLN A 349 -33.90 4.22 -5.80
N ASP A 350 -33.46 3.46 -4.80
CA ASP A 350 -34.18 3.36 -3.53
C ASP A 350 -34.47 4.74 -2.91
N ASP A 351 -35.60 4.88 -2.23
CA ASP A 351 -36.05 6.14 -1.62
C ASP A 351 -35.09 6.67 -0.53
N ALA A 352 -34.26 5.80 0.07
CA ALA A 352 -33.15 6.19 0.93
C ALA A 352 -32.11 7.06 0.20
N GLY A 353 -32.10 7.01 -1.14
CA GLY A 353 -31.27 7.84 -2.02
C GLY A 353 -31.49 9.34 -1.84
N VAL A 354 -32.57 9.78 -1.18
CA VAL A 354 -32.76 11.20 -0.81
C VAL A 354 -31.60 11.74 0.04
N VAL A 355 -30.85 10.87 0.75
CA VAL A 355 -29.63 11.24 1.48
C VAL A 355 -28.57 11.91 0.60
N LYS A 356 -28.51 11.54 -0.68
CA LYS A 356 -27.54 12.08 -1.64
C LYS A 356 -27.73 13.56 -1.90
N VAL A 357 -28.93 14.10 -1.67
CA VAL A 357 -29.18 15.55 -1.73
C VAL A 357 -28.28 16.26 -0.71
N TYR A 358 -28.22 15.75 0.51
CA TYR A 358 -27.36 16.29 1.57
C TYR A 358 -25.89 16.02 1.30
N GLU A 359 -25.52 14.81 0.86
CA GLU A 359 -24.12 14.48 0.52
C GLU A 359 -23.57 15.42 -0.57
N THR A 360 -24.39 15.71 -1.58
CA THR A 360 -24.00 16.59 -2.69
C THR A 360 -23.85 18.03 -2.23
N LEU A 361 -24.73 18.51 -1.36
CA LEU A 361 -24.68 19.89 -0.87
C LEU A 361 -23.54 20.14 0.12
N THR A 362 -23.09 19.11 0.82
CA THR A 362 -22.14 19.24 1.94
C THR A 362 -20.77 18.64 1.67
N GLY A 363 -20.65 17.77 0.67
CA GLY A 363 -19.44 17.00 0.39
C GLY A 363 -19.15 15.88 1.40
N VAL A 364 -20.03 15.63 2.38
CA VAL A 364 -19.87 14.50 3.31
C VAL A 364 -20.56 13.25 2.78
N LYS A 365 -20.05 12.08 3.17
CA LYS A 365 -20.67 10.79 2.89
C LYS A 365 -21.29 10.23 4.16
N VAL A 366 -22.52 9.77 4.05
CA VAL A 366 -23.24 9.10 5.14
C VAL A 366 -22.85 7.63 5.24
N GLU A 367 -22.27 7.08 4.17
CA GLU A 367 -21.76 5.71 4.15
C GLU A 367 -20.96 5.41 5.43
N GLY A 368 -21.15 4.24 6.01
CA GLY A 368 -20.55 3.84 7.28
C GLY A 368 -19.05 3.62 7.24
N LYS A 369 -18.34 4.13 6.22
CA LYS A 369 -16.90 4.00 6.06
C LYS A 369 -16.18 5.08 6.84
N LEU A 370 -15.12 4.67 7.52
CA LEU A 370 -14.25 5.58 8.25
C LEU A 370 -13.51 6.47 7.24
N PRO A 371 -13.43 7.79 7.46
CA PRO A 371 -12.74 8.68 6.54
C PRO A 371 -11.23 8.41 6.57
N ALA A 372 -10.57 8.46 5.41
CA ALA A 372 -9.11 8.45 5.35
C ALA A 372 -8.56 9.76 5.94
N LEU A 373 -7.74 9.65 6.98
CA LEU A 373 -7.25 10.78 7.79
C LEU A 373 -5.94 11.34 7.24
N LYS A 374 -5.66 12.64 7.45
CA LYS A 374 -4.32 13.19 7.18
C LYS A 374 -3.36 12.76 8.28
N LYS A 375 -2.30 12.04 7.90
CA LYS A 375 -1.34 11.42 8.82
C LYS A 375 -0.76 12.43 9.82
N GLU A 376 -0.23 13.55 9.32
CA GLU A 376 0.43 14.56 10.18
C GLU A 376 -0.52 15.16 11.22
N VAL A 377 -1.76 15.46 10.82
CA VAL A 377 -2.78 16.04 11.70
C VAL A 377 -3.12 15.10 12.85
N VAL A 378 -3.29 13.80 12.54
CA VAL A 378 -3.59 12.79 13.56
C VAL A 378 -2.39 12.59 14.49
N LEU A 379 -1.18 12.48 13.95
CA LEU A 379 0.00 12.26 14.80
C LEU A 379 0.29 13.45 15.73
N GLN A 380 -0.01 14.68 15.30
CA GLN A 380 0.14 15.89 16.11
C GLN A 380 -0.93 16.04 17.20
N SER A 381 -2.10 15.41 17.06
CA SER A 381 -3.17 15.49 18.07
C SER A 381 -2.98 14.50 19.23
N LEU A 382 -2.08 13.52 19.08
CA LEU A 382 -1.79 12.52 20.10
C LEU A 382 -0.95 13.09 21.25
N PRO A 383 -1.06 12.55 22.48
CA PRO A 383 -0.17 12.94 23.58
C PRO A 383 1.30 12.69 23.20
N PRO A 384 2.27 13.43 23.76
CA PRO A 384 3.70 13.24 23.44
C PRO A 384 4.16 11.83 23.81
N GLU A 385 5.13 11.28 23.07
CA GLU A 385 5.70 9.96 23.35
C GLU A 385 6.27 9.85 24.78
N TRP A 386 6.34 8.63 25.30
CA TRP A 386 6.92 8.38 26.61
C TRP A 386 8.36 8.91 26.67
N PRO A 387 8.71 9.73 27.68
CA PRO A 387 9.91 10.57 27.65
C PRO A 387 11.22 9.77 27.65
N VAL A 388 11.21 8.52 28.12
CA VAL A 388 12.41 7.70 28.28
C VAL A 388 12.37 6.46 27.38
N ASP A 389 13.46 6.24 26.64
CA ASP A 389 14.05 4.97 26.20
C ASP A 389 13.80 3.63 26.92
N PRO A 390 12.68 2.89 26.86
CA PRO A 390 12.56 1.66 27.65
C PRO A 390 13.49 0.55 27.15
N ILE A 391 14.09 0.68 25.97
CA ILE A 391 14.89 -0.37 25.34
C ILE A 391 16.06 -0.88 26.21
N ASN A 392 16.73 0.00 26.96
CA ASN A 392 17.79 -0.40 27.87
C ASN A 392 17.26 -1.17 29.08
N ASP A 393 16.06 -0.84 29.53
CA ASP A 393 15.41 -1.56 30.61
C ASP A 393 14.85 -2.89 30.12
N THR A 394 14.38 -2.98 28.87
CA THR A 394 14.03 -4.23 28.19
C THR A 394 15.20 -5.23 28.21
N HIS A 395 16.44 -4.79 27.94
CA HIS A 395 17.61 -5.67 28.04
C HIS A 395 17.80 -6.23 29.45
N LYS A 396 17.72 -5.38 30.49
CA LYS A 396 17.83 -5.81 31.89
C LYS A 396 16.69 -6.75 32.29
N LEU A 397 15.48 -6.47 31.83
CA LEU A 397 14.29 -7.28 32.10
C LEU A 397 14.39 -8.64 31.39
N ASN A 398 14.86 -8.70 30.15
CA ASN A 398 15.11 -9.95 29.42
C ASN A 398 16.25 -10.78 30.03
N GLN A 399 17.28 -10.15 30.60
CA GLN A 399 18.30 -10.91 31.34
C GLN A 399 17.70 -11.60 32.58
N LYS A 400 16.70 -10.99 33.22
CA LYS A 400 15.95 -11.59 34.34
C LYS A 400 14.93 -12.63 33.85
N ASN A 401 14.25 -12.35 32.74
CA ASN A 401 13.28 -13.23 32.10
C ASN A 401 14.02 -14.20 31.18
N SER A 402 14.53 -15.31 31.73
CA SER A 402 15.38 -16.30 31.05
C SER A 402 14.68 -17.11 29.94
N ARG A 403 13.56 -16.61 29.38
CA ARG A 403 12.78 -17.25 28.32
C ARG A 403 13.32 -16.91 26.94
N THR A 404 13.50 -17.93 26.10
CA THR A 404 13.78 -17.75 24.68
C THR A 404 12.51 -17.41 23.91
N LEU A 405 12.55 -16.37 23.08
CA LEU A 405 11.45 -16.03 22.18
C LEU A 405 11.53 -16.85 20.89
N VAL A 406 10.51 -17.65 20.59
CA VAL A 406 10.42 -18.44 19.36
C VAL A 406 9.37 -17.82 18.46
N VAL A 407 9.81 -17.26 17.33
CA VAL A 407 8.92 -16.56 16.40
C VAL A 407 8.54 -17.51 15.26
N LEU A 408 7.26 -17.83 15.15
CA LEU A 408 6.73 -18.55 13.99
C LEU A 408 6.28 -17.51 12.96
N ASP A 409 7.02 -17.42 11.86
CA ASP A 409 6.79 -16.42 10.82
C ASP A 409 5.96 -17.02 9.68
N ASP A 410 4.78 -16.47 9.44
CA ASP A 410 3.84 -16.94 8.41
C ASP A 410 4.28 -16.56 6.97
N ASP A 411 5.29 -15.68 6.85
CA ASP A 411 5.87 -15.16 5.59
C ASP A 411 7.35 -14.78 5.80
N PRO A 412 8.30 -15.12 4.90
CA PRO A 412 9.75 -14.86 5.08
C PRO A 412 10.16 -13.42 5.30
N THR A 413 9.26 -12.48 5.04
CA THR A 413 9.51 -11.06 5.23
C THR A 413 9.43 -10.61 6.68
N GLY A 414 9.15 -11.46 7.68
CA GLY A 414 8.96 -10.99 9.07
C GLY A 414 10.20 -10.67 9.88
N THR A 415 11.39 -10.94 9.32
CA THR A 415 12.69 -10.59 9.91
C THR A 415 13.07 -9.11 9.74
N GLN A 416 12.12 -8.27 9.34
CA GLN A 416 12.34 -6.89 8.90
C GLN A 416 13.07 -6.00 9.89
N THR A 417 12.77 -6.07 11.18
CA THR A 417 13.21 -5.10 12.19
C THR A 417 14.29 -5.66 13.13
N VAL A 418 14.75 -6.89 12.88
CA VAL A 418 15.67 -7.61 13.76
C VAL A 418 17.05 -7.76 13.12
N HIS A 419 18.07 -7.94 13.94
CA HIS A 419 19.43 -8.32 13.51
C HIS A 419 20.07 -9.21 14.56
N ASP A 420 21.14 -9.90 14.18
CA ASP A 420 21.85 -10.90 14.98
C ASP A 420 20.96 -12.03 15.52
N VAL A 421 19.92 -12.39 14.77
CA VAL A 421 19.00 -13.50 15.08
C VAL A 421 19.10 -14.61 14.03
N GLU A 422 18.96 -15.85 14.47
CA GLU A 422 18.92 -17.00 13.57
C GLU A 422 17.50 -17.25 13.04
N VAL A 423 17.42 -17.67 11.78
CA VAL A 423 16.21 -18.07 11.08
C VAL A 423 16.38 -19.52 10.66
N LEU A 424 15.48 -20.37 11.13
CA LEU A 424 15.39 -21.77 10.73
C LEU A 424 14.33 -21.94 9.67
N THR A 425 14.62 -22.72 8.65
CA THR A 425 13.65 -23.10 7.61
C THR A 425 13.22 -24.56 7.76
N GLU A 426 13.83 -25.29 8.69
CA GLU A 426 13.47 -26.63 9.15
C GLU A 426 13.28 -26.64 10.68
N TRP A 427 12.44 -27.53 11.18
CA TRP A 427 12.06 -27.60 12.60
C TRP A 427 12.11 -29.05 13.11
N SER A 428 13.16 -29.78 12.72
CA SER A 428 13.44 -31.10 13.31
C SER A 428 13.77 -30.95 14.80
N ILE A 429 13.48 -31.98 15.60
CA ILE A 429 13.80 -31.97 17.04
C ILE A 429 15.31 -31.74 17.25
N GLU A 430 16.16 -32.33 16.42
CA GLU A 430 17.62 -32.16 16.49
C GLU A 430 18.04 -30.70 16.23
N SER A 431 17.53 -30.09 15.15
CA SER A 431 17.84 -28.69 14.79
C SER A 431 17.38 -27.73 15.89
N LEU A 432 16.21 -27.98 16.50
CA LEU A 432 15.68 -27.17 17.61
C LEU A 432 16.49 -27.36 18.90
N VAL A 433 16.91 -28.59 19.22
CA VAL A 433 17.79 -28.88 20.37
C VAL A 433 19.13 -28.15 20.22
N GLU A 434 19.72 -28.17 19.01
CA GLU A 434 20.94 -27.44 18.71
C GLU A 434 20.76 -25.93 18.95
N GLN A 435 19.65 -25.35 18.50
CA GLN A 435 19.39 -23.93 18.72
C GLN A 435 19.19 -23.59 20.20
N PHE A 436 18.40 -24.38 20.90
CA PHE A 436 18.17 -24.19 22.32
C PHE A 436 19.47 -24.26 23.14
N ARG A 437 20.41 -25.16 22.78
CA ARG A 437 21.74 -25.23 23.43
C ARG A 437 22.57 -23.95 23.30
N LYS A 438 22.36 -23.14 22.26
CA LYS A 438 23.03 -21.83 22.11
C LYS A 438 22.49 -20.76 23.07
N LYS A 439 21.36 -21.02 23.75
CA LYS A 439 20.64 -20.08 24.62
C LYS A 439 20.34 -18.73 23.93
N PRO A 440 19.72 -18.74 22.75
CA PRO A 440 19.39 -17.50 22.04
C PRO A 440 18.33 -16.72 22.83
N ILE A 441 18.41 -15.39 22.75
CA ILE A 441 17.32 -14.52 23.21
C ILE A 441 16.09 -14.74 22.32
N CYS A 442 16.31 -14.88 21.02
CA CYS A 442 15.26 -15.07 20.02
C CYS A 442 15.78 -15.84 18.80
N PHE A 443 14.94 -16.67 18.22
CA PHE A 443 15.14 -17.21 16.87
C PHE A 443 13.80 -17.36 16.13
N TYR A 444 13.88 -17.38 14.81
CA TYR A 444 12.73 -17.47 13.93
C TYR A 444 12.63 -18.88 13.36
N ILE A 445 11.39 -19.35 13.18
CA ILE A 445 11.06 -20.50 12.35
C ILE A 445 10.21 -19.98 11.20
N LEU A 446 10.73 -20.09 9.99
CA LEU A 446 10.04 -19.70 8.78
C LEU A 446 9.02 -20.79 8.41
N THR A 447 7.75 -20.53 8.68
CA THR A 447 6.67 -21.51 8.44
C THR A 447 6.09 -21.40 7.04
N ASN A 448 6.04 -20.17 6.49
CA ASN A 448 5.34 -19.85 5.24
C ASN A 448 3.88 -20.38 5.22
N SER A 449 3.23 -20.44 6.38
CA SER A 449 1.88 -21.00 6.56
C SER A 449 0.82 -20.25 5.74
N ARG A 450 1.05 -18.97 5.41
CA ARG A 450 0.14 -18.17 4.57
C ARG A 450 -0.02 -18.71 3.15
N ALA A 451 0.96 -19.46 2.65
CA ALA A 451 0.88 -20.12 1.35
C ALA A 451 0.07 -21.44 1.38
N LEU A 452 -0.41 -21.86 2.56
CA LEU A 452 -1.14 -23.12 2.78
C LEU A 452 -2.64 -22.87 2.99
N SER A 453 -3.45 -23.93 2.85
CA SER A 453 -4.84 -23.91 3.31
C SER A 453 -4.91 -23.87 4.85
N SER A 454 -6.06 -23.45 5.39
CA SER A 454 -6.27 -23.34 6.85
C SER A 454 -6.01 -24.67 7.57
N GLU A 455 -6.44 -25.80 7.00
CA GLU A 455 -6.23 -27.14 7.57
C GLU A 455 -4.74 -27.49 7.61
N LYS A 456 -4.01 -27.23 6.52
CA LYS A 456 -2.57 -27.50 6.43
C LYS A 456 -1.76 -26.59 7.35
N ALA A 457 -2.13 -25.32 7.46
CA ALA A 457 -1.51 -24.38 8.40
C ALA A 457 -1.73 -24.83 9.86
N THR A 458 -2.93 -25.28 10.20
CA THR A 458 -3.26 -25.82 11.53
C THR A 458 -2.39 -27.02 11.89
N VAL A 459 -2.26 -27.99 10.97
CA VAL A 459 -1.40 -29.17 11.18
C VAL A 459 0.06 -28.74 11.36
N LEU A 460 0.56 -27.86 10.49
CA LEU A 460 1.94 -27.35 10.55
C LEU A 460 2.26 -26.68 11.91
N ILE A 461 1.40 -25.80 12.40
CA ILE A 461 1.62 -25.13 13.68
C ILE A 461 1.61 -26.13 14.85
N LYS A 462 0.71 -27.12 14.83
CA LYS A 462 0.70 -28.18 15.85
C LYS A 462 1.99 -28.99 15.83
N ASP A 463 2.47 -29.37 14.65
CA ASP A 463 3.71 -30.13 14.48
C ASP A 463 4.93 -29.35 14.99
N ILE A 464 5.04 -28.07 14.64
CA ILE A 464 6.12 -27.19 15.12
C ILE A 464 6.06 -27.07 16.65
N CYS A 465 4.88 -26.84 17.23
CA CYS A 465 4.72 -26.73 18.68
C CYS A 465 5.06 -28.04 19.40
N ASN A 466 4.69 -29.20 18.86
CA ASN A 466 5.06 -30.51 19.39
C ASN A 466 6.58 -30.75 19.37
N ASN A 467 7.23 -30.36 18.26
CA ASN A 467 8.68 -30.47 18.14
C ASN A 467 9.40 -29.52 19.09
N LEU A 468 8.90 -28.29 19.27
CA LEU A 468 9.42 -27.33 20.26
C LEU A 468 9.30 -27.89 21.69
N CYS A 469 8.13 -28.41 22.07
CA CYS A 469 7.92 -29.06 23.36
C CYS A 469 8.91 -30.22 23.60
N SER A 470 9.15 -31.03 22.58
CA SER A 470 10.06 -32.18 22.65
C SER A 470 11.53 -31.76 22.74
N ALA A 471 11.92 -30.74 21.97
CA ALA A 471 13.27 -30.19 21.99
C ALA A 471 13.59 -29.48 23.31
N ALA A 472 12.67 -28.67 23.83
CA ALA A 472 12.82 -27.98 25.11
C ALA A 472 12.99 -28.96 26.28
N LYS A 473 12.23 -30.08 26.31
CA LYS A 473 12.41 -31.15 27.32
C LYS A 473 13.77 -31.83 27.25
N SER A 474 14.43 -31.80 26.09
CA SER A 474 15.73 -32.45 25.86
C SER A 474 16.92 -31.56 26.23
N VAL A 475 16.69 -30.31 26.60
CA VAL A 475 17.74 -29.36 27.03
C VAL A 475 17.44 -28.89 28.45
N GLN A 476 18.39 -29.05 29.37
CA GLN A 476 18.20 -28.65 30.76
C GLN A 476 18.06 -27.12 30.89
N HIS A 477 17.12 -26.68 31.74
CA HIS A 477 16.90 -25.28 32.13
C HIS A 477 16.55 -24.33 30.98
N ILE A 478 15.64 -24.75 30.09
CA ILE A 478 15.09 -23.89 29.04
C ILE A 478 13.60 -23.68 29.21
N ASP A 479 13.21 -22.42 29.09
CA ASP A 479 11.84 -21.96 29.00
C ASP A 479 11.70 -21.09 27.74
N TYR A 480 10.52 -21.08 27.12
CA TYR A 480 10.30 -20.36 25.87
C TYR A 480 8.89 -19.80 25.75
N THR A 481 8.72 -18.85 24.84
CA THR A 481 7.40 -18.29 24.50
C THR A 481 7.28 -18.17 23.00
N VAL A 482 6.10 -18.50 22.47
CA VAL A 482 5.81 -18.46 21.04
C VAL A 482 5.17 -17.13 20.65
N VAL A 483 5.66 -16.54 19.57
CA VAL A 483 5.03 -15.41 18.89
C VAL A 483 4.61 -15.87 17.49
N LEU A 484 3.34 -15.70 17.16
CA LEU A 484 2.82 -15.92 15.82
C LEU A 484 2.96 -14.60 15.04
N ARG A 485 4.02 -14.46 14.27
CA ARG A 485 4.21 -13.27 13.45
C ARG A 485 3.38 -13.40 12.18
N GLY A 486 2.50 -12.44 11.98
CA GLY A 486 1.55 -12.38 10.86
C GLY A 486 1.76 -11.16 9.96
N ASP A 487 0.88 -11.03 8.96
CA ASP A 487 0.88 -9.86 8.09
C ASP A 487 0.45 -8.60 8.84
N SER A 488 1.21 -7.53 8.66
CA SER A 488 0.87 -6.22 9.24
C SER A 488 -0.44 -5.65 8.70
N THR A 489 -0.98 -6.14 7.58
CA THR A 489 -2.30 -5.74 7.05
C THR A 489 -3.41 -6.73 7.43
N LEU A 490 -3.26 -7.45 8.54
CA LEU A 490 -4.25 -8.35 9.15
C LEU A 490 -4.61 -9.61 8.34
N ARG A 491 -3.84 -9.96 7.30
CA ARG A 491 -4.03 -11.20 6.55
C ARG A 491 -3.37 -12.39 7.26
N GLY A 492 -3.85 -13.60 6.94
CA GLY A 492 -3.37 -14.86 7.48
C GLY A 492 -4.47 -15.64 8.22
N HIS A 493 -4.09 -16.81 8.73
CA HIS A 493 -4.99 -17.79 9.36
C HIS A 493 -5.28 -17.42 10.82
N PHE A 494 -6.18 -16.47 11.02
CA PHE A 494 -6.74 -16.11 12.33
C PHE A 494 -8.24 -16.41 12.37
N PRO A 495 -8.73 -17.13 13.40
CA PRO A 495 -8.04 -17.53 14.64
C PRO A 495 -7.31 -18.88 14.62
N GLU A 496 -7.20 -19.55 13.46
CA GLU A 496 -6.81 -20.95 13.40
C GLU A 496 -5.37 -21.24 13.86
N GLU A 497 -4.39 -20.40 13.52
CA GLU A 497 -3.01 -20.55 14.00
C GLU A 497 -2.91 -20.37 15.53
N PRO A 498 -3.49 -19.31 16.14
CA PRO A 498 -3.59 -19.20 17.58
C PRO A 498 -4.26 -20.40 18.25
N ASP A 499 -5.41 -20.86 17.74
CA ASP A 499 -6.12 -22.02 18.29
C ASP A 499 -5.24 -23.28 18.21
N ALA A 500 -4.52 -23.48 17.10
CA ALA A 500 -3.59 -24.59 16.91
C ALA A 500 -2.45 -24.55 17.92
N ALA A 501 -1.81 -23.39 18.12
CA ALA A 501 -0.73 -23.23 19.09
C ALA A 501 -1.21 -23.48 20.53
N VAL A 502 -2.34 -22.88 20.93
CA VAL A 502 -2.94 -23.06 22.27
C VAL A 502 -3.31 -24.51 22.53
N SER A 503 -3.77 -25.25 21.51
CA SER A 503 -4.13 -26.67 21.67
C SER A 503 -2.96 -27.58 22.09
N ILE A 504 -1.71 -27.15 21.82
CA ILE A 504 -0.49 -27.89 22.18
C ILE A 504 0.23 -27.26 23.38
N LEU A 505 0.36 -25.93 23.39
CA LEU A 505 1.11 -25.21 24.43
C LEU A 505 0.30 -24.99 25.72
N GLY A 506 -1.02 -25.17 25.66
CA GLY A 506 -1.94 -24.92 26.76
C GLY A 506 -2.51 -23.50 26.75
N GLN A 507 -3.54 -23.29 27.58
CA GLN A 507 -4.25 -22.02 27.66
C GLN A 507 -3.40 -20.93 28.33
N VAL A 508 -3.28 -19.79 27.65
CA VAL A 508 -2.58 -18.57 28.09
C VAL A 508 -3.51 -17.60 28.82
N ASP A 509 -2.94 -16.61 29.52
CA ASP A 509 -3.73 -15.55 30.16
C ASP A 509 -4.42 -14.66 29.12
N ALA A 510 -3.71 -14.24 28.08
CA ALA A 510 -4.32 -13.46 27.01
C ALA A 510 -3.68 -13.67 25.63
N TRP A 511 -4.49 -13.52 24.59
CA TRP A 511 -4.04 -13.32 23.22
C TRP A 511 -3.76 -11.83 22.99
N ILE A 512 -2.56 -11.50 22.54
CA ILE A 512 -2.16 -10.12 22.26
C ILE A 512 -2.13 -9.90 20.76
N LEU A 513 -2.89 -8.93 20.25
CA LEU A 513 -2.87 -8.52 18.84
C LEU A 513 -2.15 -7.19 18.67
N CYS A 514 -1.06 -7.22 17.90
CA CYS A 514 -0.18 -6.07 17.71
C CYS A 514 0.27 -5.92 16.24
N PRO A 515 -0.60 -5.43 15.34
CA PRO A 515 -0.28 -5.34 13.91
C PRO A 515 0.60 -4.12 13.52
N PHE A 516 1.01 -3.29 14.48
CA PHE A 516 1.80 -2.08 14.23
C PHE A 516 3.14 -2.39 13.54
N PHE A 517 3.44 -1.62 12.49
CA PHE A 517 4.71 -1.73 11.77
C PHE A 517 5.07 -0.40 11.10
N LEU A 518 5.98 0.34 11.72
CA LEU A 518 6.29 1.73 11.34
C LEU A 518 6.85 1.85 9.92
N GLN A 519 7.85 1.02 9.58
CA GLN A 519 8.53 1.03 8.28
C GLN A 519 7.60 0.56 7.15
N GLY A 520 6.57 -0.20 7.51
CA GLY A 520 5.46 -0.53 6.61
C GLY A 520 4.38 0.55 6.54
N GLY A 521 4.39 1.56 7.40
CA GLY A 521 3.31 2.54 7.49
C GLY A 521 2.01 1.96 8.04
N ARG A 522 2.08 1.03 9.00
CA ARG A 522 0.92 0.44 9.67
C ARG A 522 0.76 1.01 11.07
N TYR A 523 -0.40 1.59 11.35
CA TYR A 523 -0.69 2.34 12.57
C TYR A 523 -1.96 1.79 13.21
N THR A 524 -2.04 1.76 14.54
CA THR A 524 -3.29 1.43 15.24
C THR A 524 -3.61 2.57 16.18
N ILE A 525 -4.75 3.23 15.95
CA ILE A 525 -5.18 4.47 16.62
C ILE A 525 -6.65 4.32 16.99
N ASP A 526 -6.97 4.53 18.26
CA ASP A 526 -8.33 4.39 18.79
C ASP A 526 -8.99 3.07 18.35
N ASP A 527 -8.21 1.99 18.44
CA ASP A 527 -8.53 0.62 18.06
C ASP A 527 -8.70 0.37 16.56
N ILE A 528 -8.60 1.40 15.72
CA ILE A 528 -8.67 1.28 14.26
C ILE A 528 -7.27 1.07 13.69
N HIS A 529 -7.12 0.04 12.86
CA HIS A 529 -5.89 -0.22 12.12
C HIS A 529 -5.89 0.52 10.78
N TYR A 530 -4.79 1.21 10.49
CA TYR A 530 -4.61 2.03 9.30
C TYR A 530 -3.39 1.58 8.51
N VAL A 531 -3.51 1.65 7.18
CA VAL A 531 -2.40 1.56 6.24
C VAL A 531 -2.14 2.94 5.66
N ALA A 532 -0.91 3.42 5.79
CA ALA A 532 -0.52 4.69 5.22
C ALA A 532 -0.35 4.58 3.70
N ASP A 533 -1.03 5.47 2.99
CA ASP A 533 -0.79 5.76 1.58
C ASP A 533 -0.37 7.23 1.47
N SER A 534 0.92 7.44 1.21
CA SER A 534 1.54 8.76 1.15
C SER A 534 1.29 9.57 2.44
N ASP A 535 0.52 10.67 2.38
CA ASP A 535 0.17 11.54 3.50
C ASP A 535 -1.15 11.14 4.20
N ARG A 536 -1.81 10.07 3.75
CA ARG A 536 -3.13 9.63 4.25
C ARG A 536 -3.04 8.33 5.04
N LEU A 537 -3.84 8.21 6.09
CA LEU A 537 -4.10 6.99 6.83
C LEU A 537 -5.44 6.41 6.34
N VAL A 538 -5.37 5.30 5.61
CA VAL A 538 -6.54 4.59 5.09
C VAL A 538 -6.90 3.46 6.05
N PRO A 539 -8.16 3.36 6.53
CA PRO A 539 -8.59 2.23 7.36
C PRO A 539 -8.30 0.89 6.66
N ALA A 540 -7.77 -0.09 7.39
CA ALA A 540 -7.28 -1.33 6.81
C ALA A 540 -8.35 -2.09 6.00
N GLY A 541 -9.61 -2.09 6.47
CA GLY A 541 -10.78 -2.66 5.82
C GLY A 541 -11.15 -2.03 4.47
N ASP A 542 -10.69 -0.81 4.19
CA ASP A 542 -10.93 -0.11 2.93
C ASP A 542 -9.81 -0.32 1.90
N THR A 543 -8.71 -0.96 2.29
CA THR A 543 -7.56 -1.21 1.42
C THR A 543 -7.77 -2.40 0.48
N GLU A 544 -6.90 -2.54 -0.54
CA GLU A 544 -6.90 -3.77 -1.36
C GLU A 544 -6.62 -5.04 -0.56
N PHE A 545 -5.95 -4.95 0.59
CA PHE A 545 -5.59 -6.10 1.43
C PHE A 545 -6.82 -6.74 2.08
N ALA A 546 -7.82 -5.93 2.43
CA ALA A 546 -9.09 -6.40 2.98
C ALA A 546 -9.97 -7.11 1.94
N LYS A 547 -9.71 -6.88 0.64
CA LYS A 547 -10.40 -7.53 -0.50
C LYS A 547 -9.71 -8.80 -0.98
N ASP A 548 -8.73 -9.29 -0.22
CA ASP A 548 -8.02 -10.54 -0.54
C ASP A 548 -9.01 -11.71 -0.64
N ALA A 549 -8.88 -12.52 -1.69
CA ALA A 549 -9.81 -13.61 -1.95
C ALA A 549 -9.76 -14.75 -0.91
N ALA A 550 -8.63 -14.92 -0.24
CA ALA A 550 -8.43 -15.96 0.77
C ALA A 550 -8.53 -15.41 2.19
N PHE A 551 -7.98 -14.21 2.44
CA PHE A 551 -7.83 -13.63 3.77
C PHE A 551 -8.61 -12.33 3.99
N GLY A 552 -9.60 -12.04 3.14
CA GLY A 552 -10.39 -10.82 3.21
C GLY A 552 -11.12 -10.63 4.54
N TYR A 553 -11.42 -9.36 4.84
CA TYR A 553 -12.14 -8.91 6.04
C TYR A 553 -12.80 -7.55 5.77
N LYS A 554 -13.71 -7.11 6.64
CA LYS A 554 -14.43 -5.83 6.49
C LYS A 554 -14.05 -4.82 7.56
N SER A 555 -13.90 -5.23 8.81
CA SER A 555 -13.69 -4.26 9.88
C SER A 555 -12.25 -3.75 9.93
N SER A 556 -12.12 -2.44 10.15
CA SER A 556 -10.85 -1.79 10.46
C SER A 556 -10.63 -1.61 11.96
N ASN A 557 -11.69 -1.67 12.78
CA ASN A 557 -11.58 -1.68 14.23
C ASN A 557 -11.13 -3.08 14.67
N LEU A 558 -10.00 -3.19 15.36
CA LEU A 558 -9.41 -4.48 15.70
C LEU A 558 -10.29 -5.32 16.63
N ARG A 559 -11.16 -4.72 17.44
CA ARG A 559 -12.10 -5.47 18.29
C ARG A 559 -13.20 -6.12 17.46
N GLU A 560 -13.80 -5.36 16.56
CA GLU A 560 -14.79 -5.85 15.59
C GLU A 560 -14.16 -6.84 14.60
N TRP A 561 -12.91 -6.62 14.20
CA TRP A 561 -12.17 -7.54 13.35
C TRP A 561 -11.95 -8.89 14.04
N VAL A 562 -11.65 -8.89 15.35
CA VAL A 562 -11.58 -10.13 16.14
C VAL A 562 -12.94 -10.84 16.14
N GLU A 563 -14.03 -10.12 16.36
CA GLU A 563 -15.38 -10.69 16.32
C GLU A 563 -15.73 -11.27 14.94
N GLU A 564 -15.44 -10.52 13.87
CA GLU A 564 -15.63 -10.93 12.48
C GLU A 564 -14.87 -12.23 12.19
N LYS A 565 -13.56 -12.25 12.46
CA LYS A 565 -12.70 -13.39 12.14
C LYS A 565 -12.99 -14.61 13.00
N THR A 566 -13.49 -14.41 14.22
CA THR A 566 -13.90 -15.51 15.11
C THR A 566 -15.36 -15.93 14.91
N ALA A 567 -16.04 -15.38 13.91
CA ALA A 567 -17.46 -15.62 13.62
C ALA A 567 -18.36 -15.43 14.86
N GLY A 568 -18.09 -14.38 15.65
CA GLY A 568 -18.85 -14.03 16.85
C GLY A 568 -18.44 -14.78 18.13
N ARG A 569 -17.47 -15.72 18.07
CA ARG A 569 -17.00 -16.45 19.27
C ARG A 569 -16.38 -15.52 20.32
N ILE A 570 -15.73 -14.44 19.90
CA ILE A 570 -15.17 -13.41 20.79
C ILE A 570 -15.83 -12.07 20.44
N PRO A 571 -16.86 -11.63 21.21
CA PRO A 571 -17.54 -10.36 20.97
C PRO A 571 -16.59 -9.15 21.10
N ALA A 572 -16.74 -8.12 20.26
CA ALA A 572 -15.91 -6.92 20.30
C ALA A 572 -15.94 -6.20 21.66
N SER A 573 -17.06 -6.30 22.39
CA SER A 573 -17.27 -5.67 23.69
C SER A 573 -16.36 -6.21 24.81
N ILE A 574 -15.88 -7.45 24.69
CA ILE A 574 -15.01 -8.10 25.68
C ILE A 574 -13.53 -8.06 25.29
N VAL A 575 -13.20 -7.58 24.08
CA VAL A 575 -11.81 -7.41 23.64
C VAL A 575 -11.21 -6.21 24.38
N ALA A 576 -10.21 -6.48 25.21
CA ALA A 576 -9.46 -5.45 25.93
C ALA A 576 -8.59 -4.62 24.97
N SER A 577 -8.26 -3.39 25.35
CA SER A 577 -7.39 -2.53 24.54
C SER A 577 -6.38 -1.78 25.39
N ILE A 578 -5.15 -1.76 24.89
CA ILE A 578 -4.08 -0.87 25.34
C ILE A 578 -4.11 0.37 24.45
N SER A 579 -4.53 1.50 25.02
CA SER A 579 -4.64 2.78 24.32
C SER A 579 -3.30 3.52 24.24
N ILE A 580 -3.18 4.45 23.28
CA ILE A 580 -2.01 5.34 23.16
C ILE A 580 -1.85 6.18 24.43
N GLN A 581 -2.95 6.57 25.07
CA GLN A 581 -2.93 7.33 26.32
C GLN A 581 -2.33 6.51 27.46
N LEU A 582 -2.65 5.21 27.57
CA LEU A 582 -2.05 4.34 28.57
C LEU A 582 -0.54 4.21 28.34
N LEU A 583 -0.12 3.98 27.09
CA LEU A 583 1.30 3.86 26.73
C LEU A 583 2.08 5.14 27.02
N ARG A 584 1.54 6.30 26.64
CA ARG A 584 2.27 7.58 26.70
C ARG A 584 2.14 8.33 28.02
N LYS A 585 1.10 8.06 28.83
CA LYS A 585 0.92 8.71 30.15
C LYS A 585 1.12 7.76 31.33
N GLY A 586 0.80 6.47 31.17
CA GLY A 586 0.95 5.46 32.21
C GLY A 586 2.30 4.72 32.16
N GLY A 587 2.89 4.58 30.98
CA GLY A 587 4.18 3.92 30.81
C GLY A 587 4.14 2.40 31.05
N PRO A 588 5.32 1.75 31.19
CA PRO A 588 5.42 0.30 31.31
C PRO A 588 4.66 -0.30 32.50
N ASP A 589 4.67 0.38 33.65
CA ASP A 589 4.06 -0.13 34.88
C ASP A 589 2.52 -0.22 34.76
N ALA A 590 1.88 0.81 34.18
CA ALA A 590 0.44 0.79 33.94
C ALA A 590 0.02 -0.28 32.91
N VAL A 591 0.87 -0.53 31.90
CA VAL A 591 0.68 -1.64 30.96
C VAL A 591 0.76 -2.98 31.70
N CYS A 592 1.75 -3.15 32.58
CA CYS A 592 1.89 -4.35 33.39
C CYS A 592 0.66 -4.59 34.27
N GLU A 593 0.15 -3.55 34.94
CA GLU A 593 -1.04 -3.63 35.79
C GLU A 593 -2.28 -4.08 35.01
N LEU A 594 -2.53 -3.45 33.85
CA LEU A 594 -3.66 -3.82 32.99
C LEU A 594 -3.54 -5.28 32.53
N LEU A 595 -2.38 -5.69 32.02
CA LEU A 595 -2.14 -7.07 31.58
C LEU A 595 -2.29 -8.08 32.74
N CYS A 596 -1.88 -7.70 33.96
CA CYS A 596 -2.07 -8.55 35.13
C CYS A 596 -3.55 -8.68 35.55
N SER A 597 -4.39 -7.68 35.28
CA SER A 597 -5.82 -7.71 35.59
C SER A 597 -6.67 -8.52 34.62
N LEU A 598 -6.14 -8.90 33.44
CA LEU A 598 -6.89 -9.67 32.45
C LEU A 598 -7.21 -11.07 32.97
N GLU A 599 -8.46 -11.50 32.75
CA GLU A 599 -8.91 -12.87 33.00
C GLU A 599 -8.26 -13.84 32.02
N LYS A 600 -8.08 -15.10 32.44
CA LYS A 600 -7.43 -16.11 31.63
C LYS A 600 -8.25 -16.44 30.37
N GLY A 601 -7.63 -16.35 29.20
CA GLY A 601 -8.27 -16.53 27.89
C GLY A 601 -8.80 -15.23 27.27
N SER A 602 -8.45 -14.06 27.84
CA SER A 602 -8.83 -12.76 27.28
C SER A 602 -8.15 -12.50 25.93
N THR A 603 -8.73 -11.62 25.13
CA THR A 603 -8.08 -11.06 23.93
C THR A 603 -7.83 -9.58 24.15
N CYS A 604 -6.61 -9.12 23.86
CA CYS A 604 -6.21 -7.73 24.02
C CYS A 604 -5.55 -7.21 22.74
N ILE A 605 -5.98 -6.04 22.27
CA ILE A 605 -5.36 -5.33 21.15
C ILE A 605 -4.42 -4.24 21.66
N VAL A 606 -3.43 -3.87 20.85
CA VAL A 606 -2.43 -2.84 21.18
C VAL A 606 -2.46 -1.72 20.14
N ASN A 607 -2.71 -0.50 20.61
CA ASN A 607 -2.57 0.70 19.80
C ASN A 607 -1.11 1.15 19.77
N ALA A 608 -0.61 1.61 18.62
CA ALA A 608 0.73 2.17 18.51
C ALA A 608 0.87 2.98 17.21
N VAL A 609 1.63 4.08 17.30
CA VAL A 609 1.99 4.90 16.13
C VAL A 609 3.49 5.17 16.01
N SER A 610 4.28 4.73 17.00
CA SER A 610 5.73 4.91 17.06
C SER A 610 6.41 3.66 17.61
N GLU A 611 7.70 3.51 17.34
CA GLU A 611 8.52 2.46 17.97
C GLU A 611 8.61 2.65 19.49
N ARG A 612 8.50 3.90 19.99
CA ARG A 612 8.51 4.19 21.43
C ARG A 612 7.27 3.64 22.13
N ASP A 613 6.09 3.75 21.50
CA ASP A 613 4.85 3.15 22.00
C ASP A 613 5.01 1.63 22.13
N MET A 614 5.65 1.01 21.13
CA MET A 614 5.91 -0.43 21.13
C MET A 614 6.92 -0.87 22.20
N ALA A 615 7.98 -0.08 22.41
CA ALA A 615 8.97 -0.33 23.46
C ALA A 615 8.36 -0.26 24.87
N VAL A 616 7.46 0.70 25.12
CA VAL A 616 6.71 0.79 26.38
C VAL A 616 5.83 -0.44 26.60
N PHE A 617 5.08 -0.84 25.56
CA PHE A 617 4.23 -2.03 25.62
C PHE A 617 5.07 -3.29 25.94
N ALA A 618 6.16 -3.50 25.20
CA ALA A 618 7.05 -4.63 25.39
C ALA A 618 7.63 -4.69 26.81
N ALA A 619 8.09 -3.56 27.36
CA ALA A 619 8.61 -3.51 28.73
C ALA A 619 7.54 -3.88 29.77
N GLY A 620 6.33 -3.33 29.66
CA GLY A 620 5.23 -3.66 30.57
C GLY A 620 4.77 -5.13 30.46
N MET A 621 4.79 -5.68 29.24
CA MET A 621 4.50 -7.09 29.01
C MET A 621 5.54 -8.01 29.68
N ILE A 622 6.84 -7.70 29.55
CA ILE A 622 7.90 -8.47 30.21
C ILE A 622 7.76 -8.42 31.73
N GLN A 623 7.40 -7.26 32.30
CA GLN A 623 7.11 -7.13 33.73
C GLN A 623 5.93 -8.02 34.16
N ALA A 624 4.85 -8.09 33.36
CA ALA A 624 3.72 -8.97 33.63
C ALA A 624 4.10 -10.46 33.55
N GLU A 625 4.94 -10.84 32.60
CA GLU A 625 5.49 -12.21 32.50
C GLU A 625 6.36 -12.56 33.72
N LEU A 626 7.17 -11.64 34.22
CA LEU A 626 7.94 -11.81 35.46
C LEU A 626 7.04 -11.99 36.70
N LYS A 627 5.80 -11.50 36.65
CA LYS A 627 4.75 -11.74 37.65
C LYS A 627 3.97 -13.05 37.42
N GLY A 628 4.40 -13.88 36.47
CA GLY A 628 3.83 -15.20 36.20
C GLY A 628 2.74 -15.23 35.13
N LYS A 629 2.47 -14.12 34.43
CA LYS A 629 1.51 -14.10 33.32
C LYS A 629 2.08 -14.76 32.06
N SER A 630 1.19 -15.28 31.23
CA SER A 630 1.51 -15.98 29.98
C SER A 630 0.69 -15.41 28.82
N PHE A 631 1.33 -15.20 27.68
CA PHE A 631 0.69 -14.53 26.54
C PHE A 631 1.02 -15.26 25.23
N LEU A 632 0.06 -15.27 24.31
CA LEU A 632 0.28 -15.65 22.91
C LEU A 632 0.12 -14.41 22.04
N CYS A 633 1.21 -13.96 21.41
CA CYS A 633 1.17 -12.76 20.59
C CYS A 633 0.93 -13.11 19.12
N ARG A 634 -0.06 -12.46 18.51
CA ARG A 634 -0.15 -12.31 17.06
C ARG A 634 0.30 -10.90 16.68
N SER A 635 1.39 -10.79 15.94
CA SER A 635 2.07 -9.50 15.78
C SER A 635 2.65 -9.26 14.39
N ALA A 636 2.90 -7.99 14.06
CA ALA A 636 3.80 -7.58 12.99
C ALA A 636 5.26 -7.45 13.49
N ALA A 637 6.16 -6.93 12.64
CA ALA A 637 7.61 -6.95 12.86
C ALA A 637 8.09 -6.08 14.05
N SER A 638 7.54 -4.88 14.25
CA SER A 638 8.05 -3.91 15.25
C SER A 638 7.99 -4.43 16.68
N PHE A 639 7.00 -5.25 17.02
CA PHE A 639 6.90 -5.85 18.36
C PHE A 639 8.08 -6.77 18.68
N VAL A 640 8.51 -7.62 17.75
CA VAL A 640 9.58 -8.60 18.04
C VAL A 640 10.88 -7.88 18.37
N SER A 641 11.22 -6.86 17.58
CA SER A 641 12.39 -5.99 17.84
C SER A 641 12.29 -5.29 19.19
N ALA A 642 11.11 -4.75 19.54
CA ALA A 642 10.90 -4.11 20.83
C ALA A 642 10.97 -5.11 22.00
N ARG A 643 10.41 -6.30 21.85
CA ARG A 643 10.35 -7.36 22.87
C ARG A 643 11.72 -7.92 23.21
N ILE A 644 12.65 -7.96 22.26
CA ILE A 644 14.01 -8.48 22.50
C ILE A 644 15.04 -7.36 22.72
N GLY A 645 14.66 -6.10 22.52
CA GLY A 645 15.52 -4.93 22.72
C GLY A 645 16.50 -4.67 21.57
N ILE A 646 16.08 -4.81 20.30
CA ILE A 646 16.95 -4.53 19.15
C ILE A 646 17.24 -3.05 19.02
N ILE A 647 18.52 -2.67 19.08
CA ILE A 647 18.98 -1.32 18.77
C ILE A 647 19.10 -1.17 17.25
N PRO A 648 18.42 -0.20 16.61
CA PRO A 648 18.49 -0.03 15.16
C PRO A 648 19.92 0.16 14.64
N LYS A 649 20.27 -0.54 13.54
CA LYS A 649 21.51 -0.34 12.79
C LYS A 649 21.25 0.45 11.51
N ALA A 650 22.24 1.22 11.07
CA ALA A 650 22.21 1.80 9.73
C ALA A 650 22.19 0.68 8.65
N PRO A 651 21.63 0.94 7.46
CA PRO A 651 21.63 -0.04 6.38
C PRO A 651 23.04 -0.56 6.05
N ILE A 652 23.18 -1.88 5.99
CA ILE A 652 24.44 -2.58 5.73
C ILE A 652 24.77 -2.46 4.25
N ARG A 653 26.03 -2.12 3.95
CA ARG A 653 26.59 -2.05 2.60
C ARG A 653 27.51 -3.25 2.33
N PRO A 654 27.80 -3.60 1.06
CA PRO A 654 28.68 -4.72 0.73
C PRO A 654 30.04 -4.68 1.43
N LYS A 655 30.63 -3.48 1.57
CA LYS A 655 31.92 -3.28 2.26
C LYS A 655 31.91 -3.70 3.73
N ASP A 656 30.77 -3.56 4.41
CA ASP A 656 30.62 -3.88 5.83
C ASP A 656 30.63 -5.41 6.06
N LEU A 657 30.37 -6.18 5.00
CA LEU A 657 30.43 -7.65 4.96
C LEU A 657 31.74 -8.18 4.35
N GLY A 658 32.69 -7.30 4.01
CA GLY A 658 33.95 -7.68 3.36
C GLY A 658 33.81 -8.10 1.89
N ILE A 659 32.70 -7.73 1.22
CA ILE A 659 32.45 -8.04 -0.19
C ILE A 659 33.17 -7.00 -1.06
N SER A 660 34.47 -7.19 -1.23
CA SER A 660 35.30 -6.38 -2.15
C SER A 660 36.12 -7.20 -3.14
N LYS A 661 36.25 -8.52 -2.91
CA LYS A 661 37.15 -9.41 -3.67
C LYS A 661 36.45 -10.34 -4.67
N GLU A 662 35.15 -10.55 -4.54
CA GLU A 662 34.38 -11.47 -5.40
C GLU A 662 34.12 -10.83 -6.77
N ARG A 663 34.37 -11.59 -7.85
CA ARG A 663 34.36 -11.06 -9.22
C ARG A 663 33.04 -11.27 -9.99
N SER A 664 32.05 -11.97 -9.43
CA SER A 664 30.78 -12.25 -10.13
C SER A 664 29.75 -11.12 -9.98
N GLY A 665 28.73 -11.14 -10.85
CA GLY A 665 27.58 -10.25 -10.77
C GLY A 665 26.66 -10.56 -9.58
N GLY A 666 25.81 -9.60 -9.23
CA GLY A 666 24.66 -9.78 -8.34
C GLY A 666 23.47 -10.40 -9.05
N LEU A 667 22.66 -11.19 -8.34
CA LEU A 667 21.44 -11.79 -8.87
C LEU A 667 20.21 -11.15 -8.22
N ILE A 668 19.30 -10.63 -9.03
CA ILE A 668 18.03 -10.05 -8.59
C ILE A 668 16.90 -10.89 -9.15
N VAL A 669 15.96 -11.35 -8.31
CA VAL A 669 14.83 -12.18 -8.72
C VAL A 669 13.51 -11.57 -8.25
N VAL A 670 12.60 -11.32 -9.19
CA VAL A 670 11.30 -10.68 -8.94
C VAL A 670 10.17 -11.53 -9.51
N GLY A 671 9.42 -12.22 -8.64
CA GLY A 671 8.33 -13.12 -9.06
C GLY A 671 6.91 -12.55 -8.94
N SER A 672 6.73 -11.43 -8.25
CA SER A 672 5.39 -10.87 -7.98
C SER A 672 4.91 -9.91 -9.08
N TYR A 673 3.65 -10.05 -9.46
CA TYR A 673 2.90 -9.07 -10.25
C TYR A 673 1.95 -8.29 -9.33
N VAL A 674 2.38 -7.13 -8.87
CA VAL A 674 1.53 -6.15 -8.17
C VAL A 674 1.94 -4.75 -8.63
N PRO A 675 1.00 -3.77 -8.71
CA PRO A 675 1.29 -2.45 -9.27
C PRO A 675 2.52 -1.76 -8.67
N LYS A 676 2.71 -1.91 -7.35
CA LYS A 676 3.88 -1.36 -6.65
C LYS A 676 5.20 -2.02 -7.08
N THR A 677 5.23 -3.35 -7.18
CA THR A 677 6.42 -4.10 -7.63
C THR A 677 6.75 -3.78 -9.08
N THR A 678 5.74 -3.65 -9.95
CA THR A 678 5.95 -3.27 -11.36
C THR A 678 6.60 -1.89 -11.46
N LYS A 679 6.09 -0.89 -10.76
CA LYS A 679 6.69 0.46 -10.70
C LYS A 679 8.14 0.43 -10.20
N GLN A 680 8.44 -0.37 -9.18
CA GLN A 680 9.80 -0.50 -8.64
C GLN A 680 10.78 -1.13 -9.64
N VAL A 681 10.30 -2.05 -10.48
CA VAL A 681 11.11 -2.70 -11.51
C VAL A 681 11.33 -1.78 -12.71
N GLU A 682 10.29 -1.07 -13.14
CA GLU A 682 10.39 -0.04 -14.19
C GLU A 682 11.44 1.02 -13.80
N GLU A 683 11.38 1.53 -12.57
CA GLU A 683 12.35 2.51 -12.05
C GLU A 683 13.78 1.94 -12.03
N LEU A 684 13.95 0.68 -11.60
CA LEU A 684 15.25 0.00 -11.64
C LEU A 684 15.81 -0.08 -13.07
N GLN A 685 14.96 -0.44 -14.05
CA GLN A 685 15.39 -0.53 -15.44
C GLN A 685 15.71 0.84 -16.04
N THR A 686 14.94 1.87 -15.72
CA THR A 686 15.18 3.25 -16.17
C THR A 686 16.50 3.79 -15.61
N GLN A 687 16.77 3.62 -14.32
CA GLN A 687 17.98 4.17 -13.68
C GLN A 687 19.25 3.33 -13.95
N HIS A 688 19.13 2.00 -14.02
CA HIS A 688 20.27 1.09 -14.03
C HIS A 688 20.34 0.12 -15.23
N GLY A 689 19.46 0.26 -16.21
CA GLY A 689 19.38 -0.67 -17.36
C GLY A 689 20.66 -0.78 -18.21
N HIS A 690 21.54 0.22 -18.18
CA HIS A 690 22.83 0.16 -18.88
C HIS A 690 23.84 -0.80 -18.23
N MET A 691 23.79 -0.98 -16.90
CA MET A 691 24.66 -1.89 -16.15
C MET A 691 23.99 -3.22 -15.77
N LEU A 692 22.66 -3.27 -15.81
CA LEU A 692 21.85 -4.42 -15.40
C LEU A 692 21.38 -5.22 -16.62
N LYS A 693 21.58 -6.54 -16.61
CA LYS A 693 21.00 -7.43 -17.63
C LYS A 693 19.65 -7.98 -17.16
N SER A 694 18.59 -7.68 -17.90
CA SER A 694 17.24 -8.14 -17.61
C SER A 694 16.89 -9.39 -18.41
N LEU A 695 16.36 -10.41 -17.73
CA LEU A 695 15.86 -11.65 -18.27
C LEU A 695 14.41 -11.82 -17.82
N GLU A 696 13.49 -11.80 -18.78
CA GLU A 696 12.08 -12.08 -18.51
C GLU A 696 11.79 -13.59 -18.68
N VAL A 697 11.03 -14.13 -17.73
CA VAL A 697 10.49 -15.49 -17.71
C VAL A 697 9.00 -15.41 -18.05
N SER A 698 8.61 -15.97 -19.19
CA SER A 698 7.23 -15.93 -19.67
C SER A 698 6.30 -16.75 -18.78
N VAL A 699 5.35 -16.09 -18.09
CA VAL A 699 4.31 -16.78 -17.26
C VAL A 699 3.47 -17.72 -18.13
N HIS A 700 3.16 -17.33 -19.36
CA HIS A 700 2.40 -18.16 -20.30
C HIS A 700 3.10 -19.50 -20.59
N LYS A 701 4.42 -19.47 -20.87
CA LYS A 701 5.19 -20.70 -21.12
C LYS A 701 5.30 -21.59 -19.89
N VAL A 702 5.53 -21.01 -18.70
CA VAL A 702 5.79 -21.80 -17.49
C VAL A 702 4.53 -22.29 -16.76
N ALA A 703 3.39 -21.62 -16.93
CA ALA A 703 2.16 -21.94 -16.19
C ALA A 703 1.04 -22.56 -17.04
N MET A 704 1.01 -22.30 -18.36
CA MET A 704 -0.15 -22.61 -19.21
C MET A 704 0.14 -23.57 -20.38
N LYS A 705 1.40 -23.90 -20.63
CA LYS A 705 1.82 -24.70 -21.80
C LYS A 705 2.42 -26.07 -21.42
N SER A 706 2.87 -26.83 -22.41
CA SER A 706 3.43 -28.17 -22.23
C SER A 706 4.67 -28.17 -21.34
N SER A 707 4.97 -29.33 -20.74
CA SER A 707 6.15 -29.49 -19.88
C SER A 707 7.46 -29.23 -20.61
N GLU A 708 7.51 -29.42 -21.93
CA GLU A 708 8.69 -29.17 -22.77
C GLU A 708 8.99 -27.67 -22.90
N GLU A 709 7.98 -26.83 -23.19
CA GLU A 709 8.18 -25.38 -23.29
C GLU A 709 8.56 -24.74 -21.94
N ARG A 710 8.01 -25.28 -20.84
CA ARG A 710 8.42 -24.87 -19.49
C ARG A 710 9.90 -25.15 -19.26
N GLU A 711 10.36 -26.34 -19.62
CA GLU A 711 11.74 -26.79 -19.44
C GLU A 711 12.72 -25.98 -20.31
N GLU A 712 12.36 -25.69 -21.56
CA GLU A 712 13.14 -24.84 -22.47
C GLU A 712 13.33 -23.43 -21.90
N GLU A 713 12.25 -22.80 -21.42
CA GLU A 713 12.28 -21.45 -20.86
C GLU A 713 13.15 -21.36 -19.60
N ILE A 714 13.10 -22.39 -18.75
CA ILE A 714 13.92 -22.50 -17.54
C ILE A 714 15.40 -22.65 -17.91
N ASN A 715 15.74 -23.55 -18.84
CA ASN A 715 17.12 -23.75 -19.29
C ASN A 715 17.71 -22.50 -19.91
N ARG A 716 16.99 -21.89 -20.87
CA ARG A 716 17.41 -20.64 -21.53
C ARG A 716 17.74 -19.55 -20.51
N THR A 717 16.86 -19.35 -19.53
CA THR A 717 17.03 -18.29 -18.52
C THR A 717 18.23 -18.57 -17.61
N ALA A 718 18.38 -19.82 -17.14
CA ALA A 718 19.48 -20.18 -16.23
C ALA A 718 20.86 -20.11 -16.89
N GLU A 719 20.98 -20.54 -18.16
CA GLU A 719 22.22 -20.46 -18.93
C GLU A 719 22.64 -19.00 -19.16
N MET A 720 21.72 -18.15 -19.65
CA MET A 720 21.99 -16.73 -19.86
C MET A 720 22.38 -16.02 -18.56
N ALA A 721 21.67 -16.30 -17.45
CA ALA A 721 21.99 -15.74 -16.15
C ALA A 721 23.39 -16.16 -15.68
N SER A 722 23.76 -17.43 -15.86
CA SER A 722 25.10 -17.93 -15.50
C SER A 722 26.21 -17.22 -16.28
N VAL A 723 26.00 -16.97 -17.57
CA VAL A 723 26.94 -16.24 -18.45
C VAL A 723 27.08 -14.77 -18.01
N PHE A 724 25.97 -14.08 -17.73
CA PHE A 724 26.02 -12.68 -17.29
C PHE A 724 26.67 -12.52 -15.92
N LEU A 725 26.35 -13.39 -14.97
CA LEU A 725 27.00 -13.41 -13.66
C LEU A 725 28.51 -13.67 -13.77
N ALA A 726 28.94 -14.60 -14.64
CA ALA A 726 30.35 -14.93 -14.85
C ALA A 726 31.12 -13.78 -15.52
N THR A 727 30.44 -13.02 -16.39
CA THR A 727 30.97 -11.80 -17.02
C THR A 727 30.81 -10.55 -16.14
N ARG A 728 30.60 -10.74 -14.83
CA ARG A 728 30.57 -9.69 -13.79
C ARG A 728 29.40 -8.71 -13.92
N LYS A 729 28.32 -9.07 -14.61
CA LYS A 729 27.14 -8.22 -14.79
C LYS A 729 26.04 -8.60 -13.80
N ASP A 730 25.54 -7.60 -13.09
CA ASP A 730 24.36 -7.77 -12.26
C ASP A 730 23.17 -8.15 -13.17
N THR A 731 22.40 -9.15 -12.76
CA THR A 731 21.38 -9.79 -13.59
C THR A 731 20.04 -9.82 -12.87
N LEU A 732 19.01 -9.24 -13.50
CA LEU A 732 17.62 -9.26 -13.07
C LEU A 732 16.87 -10.38 -13.80
N ILE A 733 16.29 -11.30 -13.04
CA ILE A 733 15.33 -12.30 -13.51
C ILE A 733 13.95 -11.90 -13.02
N MET A 734 12.98 -11.82 -13.92
CA MET A 734 11.61 -11.51 -13.53
C MET A 734 10.56 -12.29 -14.30
N SER A 735 9.42 -12.54 -13.67
CA SER A 735 8.23 -13.03 -14.39
C SER A 735 7.67 -11.94 -15.31
N SER A 736 7.06 -12.35 -16.43
CA SER A 736 6.34 -11.45 -17.33
C SER A 736 5.28 -10.62 -16.58
N ARG A 737 5.07 -9.38 -17.02
CA ARG A 737 4.21 -8.39 -16.34
C ARG A 737 2.77 -8.36 -16.87
N GLU A 738 2.26 -9.49 -17.33
CA GLU A 738 0.85 -9.65 -17.66
C GLU A 738 0.12 -10.36 -16.52
N LEU A 739 -1.00 -9.79 -16.05
CA LEU A 739 -1.82 -10.42 -15.03
C LEU A 739 -2.54 -11.63 -15.61
N ILE A 740 -2.26 -12.82 -15.09
CA ILE A 740 -2.97 -14.04 -15.46
C ILE A 740 -3.68 -14.58 -14.22
N THR A 741 -5.01 -14.45 -14.18
CA THR A 741 -5.87 -14.95 -13.08
C THR A 741 -6.66 -16.17 -13.52
N GLY A 742 -6.81 -17.14 -12.62
CA GLY A 742 -7.71 -18.29 -12.81
C GLY A 742 -9.18 -17.91 -12.66
N LYS A 743 -10.09 -18.84 -12.95
CA LYS A 743 -11.55 -18.62 -12.81
C LYS A 743 -12.00 -18.52 -11.35
N ASN A 744 -11.20 -19.03 -10.43
CA ASN A 744 -11.44 -19.04 -8.99
C ASN A 744 -10.14 -18.87 -8.19
N ALA A 745 -10.25 -18.75 -6.87
CA ALA A 745 -9.10 -18.53 -5.98
C ALA A 745 -8.10 -19.71 -6.01
N SER A 746 -8.60 -20.95 -6.12
CA SER A 746 -7.77 -22.16 -6.17
C SER A 746 -6.92 -22.22 -7.45
N GLU A 747 -7.51 -21.93 -8.60
CA GLU A 747 -6.78 -21.88 -9.88
C GLU A 747 -5.73 -20.76 -9.90
N SER A 748 -6.04 -19.61 -9.30
CA SER A 748 -5.08 -18.50 -9.18
C SER A 748 -3.90 -18.87 -8.28
N LEU A 749 -4.13 -19.61 -7.19
CA LEU A 749 -3.09 -20.19 -6.35
C LEU A 749 -2.20 -21.19 -7.10
N GLU A 750 -2.79 -22.03 -7.95
CA GLU A 750 -2.05 -23.01 -8.75
C GLU A 750 -1.11 -22.34 -9.77
N ILE A 751 -1.57 -21.28 -10.45
CA ILE A 751 -0.74 -20.50 -11.38
C ILE A 751 0.46 -19.89 -10.64
N ASN A 752 0.22 -19.26 -9.49
CA ASN A 752 1.29 -18.68 -8.66
C ASN A 752 2.31 -19.73 -8.23
N PHE A 753 1.85 -20.93 -7.88
CA PHE A 753 2.72 -22.05 -7.55
C PHE A 753 3.60 -22.47 -8.73
N LYS A 754 3.03 -22.62 -9.94
CA LYS A 754 3.79 -22.97 -11.15
C LYS A 754 4.86 -21.94 -11.47
N VAL A 755 4.54 -20.65 -11.41
CA VAL A 755 5.51 -19.56 -11.62
C VAL A 755 6.63 -19.58 -10.58
N SER A 756 6.29 -19.69 -9.29
CA SER A 756 7.29 -19.76 -8.22
C SER A 756 8.22 -20.96 -8.39
N SER A 757 7.68 -22.13 -8.74
CA SER A 757 8.46 -23.35 -9.00
C SER A 757 9.46 -23.18 -10.16
N ALA A 758 9.06 -22.49 -11.23
CA ALA A 758 9.94 -22.25 -12.37
C ALA A 758 11.10 -21.31 -11.99
N LEU A 759 10.83 -20.25 -11.23
CA LEU A 759 11.88 -19.35 -10.73
C LEU A 759 12.87 -20.07 -9.79
N VAL A 760 12.36 -20.97 -8.93
CA VAL A 760 13.21 -21.84 -8.10
C VAL A 760 14.12 -22.70 -8.95
N GLU A 761 13.59 -23.35 -9.99
CA GLU A 761 14.39 -24.20 -10.89
C GLU A 761 15.43 -23.40 -11.68
N VAL A 762 15.08 -22.19 -12.14
CA VAL A 762 16.04 -21.29 -12.80
C VAL A 762 17.22 -21.01 -11.86
N VAL A 763 16.96 -20.55 -10.63
CA VAL A 763 18.03 -20.24 -9.67
C VAL A 763 18.83 -21.49 -9.30
N ARG A 764 18.16 -22.65 -9.16
CA ARG A 764 18.82 -23.93 -8.89
C ARG A 764 19.66 -24.45 -10.05
N ARG A 765 19.50 -23.93 -11.27
CA ARG A 765 20.35 -24.30 -12.42
C ARG A 765 21.48 -23.31 -12.67
N ILE A 766 21.47 -22.14 -12.03
CA ILE A 766 22.59 -21.20 -12.09
C ILE A 766 23.83 -21.82 -11.44
N THR A 767 24.91 -21.96 -12.20
CA THR A 767 26.17 -22.57 -11.74
C THR A 767 27.15 -21.54 -11.18
N THR A 768 27.07 -20.30 -11.63
CA THR A 768 27.91 -19.20 -11.17
C THR A 768 27.45 -18.69 -9.80
N ARG A 769 28.34 -18.71 -8.79
CA ARG A 769 28.09 -18.12 -7.46
C ARG A 769 27.86 -16.60 -7.59
N PRO A 770 26.67 -16.06 -7.26
CA PRO A 770 26.43 -14.62 -7.27
C PRO A 770 27.15 -13.91 -6.11
N ARG A 771 27.46 -12.62 -6.28
CA ARG A 771 28.04 -11.75 -5.23
C ARG A 771 27.04 -11.46 -4.10
N TYR A 772 25.78 -11.26 -4.47
CA TYR A 772 24.65 -11.15 -3.57
C TYR A 772 23.41 -11.64 -4.31
N ILE A 773 22.38 -12.00 -3.57
CA ILE A 773 21.08 -12.39 -4.13
C ILE A 773 20.03 -11.48 -3.50
N LEU A 774 19.22 -10.84 -4.34
CA LEU A 774 18.04 -10.09 -3.92
C LEU A 774 16.79 -10.79 -4.43
N ALA A 775 15.91 -11.20 -3.54
CA ALA A 775 14.61 -11.75 -3.89
C ALA A 775 13.50 -10.77 -3.51
N LYS A 776 12.56 -10.52 -4.41
CA LYS A 776 11.42 -9.62 -4.15
C LYS A 776 10.08 -10.32 -4.21
N GLY A 777 9.32 -10.15 -3.13
CA GLY A 777 8.03 -10.77 -2.87
C GLY A 777 8.14 -11.80 -1.74
N GLY A 778 7.10 -11.92 -0.90
CA GLY A 778 7.08 -12.86 0.22
C GLY A 778 7.33 -14.29 -0.24
N ILE A 779 6.41 -14.86 -1.02
CA ILE A 779 6.51 -16.24 -1.53
C ILE A 779 7.82 -16.47 -2.29
N THR A 780 8.18 -15.58 -3.22
CA THR A 780 9.41 -15.68 -4.02
C THR A 780 10.65 -15.73 -3.14
N SER A 781 10.73 -14.90 -2.09
CA SER A 781 11.89 -14.92 -1.19
C SER A 781 11.95 -16.20 -0.34
N SER A 782 10.80 -16.71 0.10
CA SER A 782 10.75 -17.97 0.86
C SER A 782 11.25 -19.13 0.00
N ASP A 783 10.67 -19.27 -1.19
CA ASP A 783 10.89 -20.40 -2.06
C ASP A 783 12.33 -20.41 -2.59
N LEU A 784 12.90 -19.24 -2.90
CA LEU A 784 14.29 -19.16 -3.30
C LEU A 784 15.25 -19.53 -2.16
N ALA A 785 15.03 -19.01 -0.94
CA ALA A 785 15.88 -19.35 0.21
C ALA A 785 15.82 -20.85 0.53
N THR A 786 14.61 -21.41 0.60
CA THR A 786 14.38 -22.77 1.09
C THR A 786 14.54 -23.86 0.04
N LYS A 787 14.11 -23.62 -1.21
CA LYS A 787 14.07 -24.65 -2.27
C LYS A 787 15.16 -24.48 -3.31
N ALA A 788 15.53 -23.25 -3.67
CA ALA A 788 16.56 -23.01 -4.69
C ALA A 788 17.97 -23.00 -4.10
N LEU A 789 18.13 -22.30 -2.97
CA LEU A 789 19.39 -22.19 -2.25
C LEU A 789 19.56 -23.26 -1.17
N GLU A 790 18.49 -24.01 -0.88
CA GLU A 790 18.46 -25.14 0.06
C GLU A 790 18.97 -24.74 1.46
N ALA A 791 18.76 -23.48 1.85
CA ALA A 791 19.18 -22.97 3.15
C ALA A 791 18.30 -23.60 4.24
N LYS A 792 18.94 -24.26 5.21
CA LYS A 792 18.30 -24.81 6.42
C LYS A 792 18.30 -23.81 7.56
N ARG A 793 19.32 -22.94 7.57
CA ARG A 793 19.48 -21.83 8.50
C ARG A 793 20.05 -20.59 7.80
N ALA A 794 19.70 -19.45 8.34
CA ALA A 794 20.28 -18.17 7.98
C ALA A 794 20.44 -17.30 9.24
N LYS A 795 21.37 -16.34 9.19
CA LYS A 795 21.50 -15.31 10.23
C LYS A 795 21.04 -13.98 9.65
N VAL A 796 20.10 -13.29 10.30
CA VAL A 796 19.76 -11.91 9.93
C VAL A 796 20.89 -11.02 10.44
N VAL A 797 21.69 -10.44 9.55
CA VAL A 797 22.85 -9.61 9.94
C VAL A 797 22.47 -8.13 10.11
N GLY A 798 21.37 -7.72 9.48
CA GLY A 798 20.83 -6.36 9.56
C GLY A 798 19.83 -6.11 8.43
N GLN A 799 19.81 -4.88 7.92
CA GLN A 799 18.92 -4.44 6.86
C GLN A 799 19.72 -3.90 5.67
N ALA A 800 19.31 -4.20 4.44
CA ALA A 800 19.86 -3.57 3.24
C ALA A 800 19.28 -2.16 3.01
N LEU A 801 18.06 -1.94 3.48
CA LEU A 801 17.37 -0.66 3.57
C LEU A 801 16.33 -0.79 4.70
N ALA A 802 15.83 0.32 5.26
CA ALA A 802 14.83 0.27 6.32
C ALA A 802 13.61 -0.62 5.94
N GLY A 803 13.35 -1.65 6.74
CA GLY A 803 12.29 -2.63 6.49
C GLY A 803 12.60 -3.68 5.41
N ILE A 804 13.87 -3.82 4.99
CA ILE A 804 14.33 -4.82 4.02
C ILE A 804 15.48 -5.63 4.65
N PRO A 805 15.19 -6.83 5.20
CA PRO A 805 16.17 -7.61 5.92
C PRO A 805 17.23 -8.24 5.02
N LEU A 806 18.41 -8.41 5.61
CA LEU A 806 19.59 -8.99 4.99
C LEU A 806 20.02 -10.23 5.78
N TRP A 807 20.06 -11.35 5.09
CA TRP A 807 20.42 -12.65 5.63
C TRP A 807 21.82 -13.05 5.17
N GLU A 808 22.56 -13.72 6.05
CA GLU A 808 23.73 -14.51 5.69
C GLU A 808 23.33 -15.99 5.71
N LEU A 809 23.42 -16.66 4.56
CA LEU A 809 23.01 -18.05 4.44
C LEU A 809 24.02 -19.01 5.09
N GLY A 810 23.51 -20.07 5.72
CA GLY A 810 24.31 -21.07 6.40
C GLY A 810 25.26 -21.86 5.48
N PRO A 811 26.24 -22.56 6.06
CA PRO A 811 27.24 -23.35 5.34
C PRO A 811 26.66 -24.50 4.50
N GLU A 812 25.44 -24.94 4.82
CA GLU A 812 24.72 -26.00 4.12
C GLU A 812 24.03 -25.54 2.84
N SER A 813 23.87 -24.24 2.63
CA SER A 813 23.22 -23.70 1.44
C SER A 813 24.07 -23.89 0.18
N ARG A 814 23.46 -23.88 -1.00
CA ARG A 814 24.14 -23.96 -2.31
C ARG A 814 25.19 -22.86 -2.52
N HIS A 815 25.00 -21.71 -1.89
CA HIS A 815 25.91 -20.58 -1.93
C HIS A 815 26.24 -20.07 -0.52
N PRO A 816 27.11 -20.80 0.22
CA PRO A 816 27.42 -20.50 1.61
C PRO A 816 27.89 -19.07 1.82
N ARG A 817 27.33 -18.40 2.84
CA ARG A 817 27.65 -17.01 3.23
C ARG A 817 27.34 -15.96 2.16
N VAL A 818 26.66 -16.30 1.07
CA VAL A 818 26.21 -15.27 0.13
C VAL A 818 25.13 -14.43 0.81
N PRO A 819 25.24 -13.10 0.79
CA PRO A 819 24.22 -12.23 1.34
C PRO A 819 22.94 -12.36 0.54
N TYR A 820 21.85 -12.58 1.27
CA TYR A 820 20.52 -12.79 0.74
C TYR A 820 19.59 -11.68 1.23
N ILE A 821 19.23 -10.77 0.33
CA ILE A 821 18.35 -9.63 0.59
C ILE A 821 16.91 -10.08 0.35
N VAL A 822 16.12 -10.10 1.42
CA VAL A 822 14.70 -10.46 1.39
C VAL A 822 13.90 -9.18 1.22
N PHE A 823 13.42 -8.89 0.01
CA PHE A 823 12.69 -7.66 -0.29
C PHE A 823 11.17 -7.90 -0.15
N PRO A 824 10.49 -7.33 0.86
CA PRO A 824 9.06 -7.52 1.05
C PRO A 824 8.21 -6.87 -0.05
N GLY A 825 7.09 -7.49 -0.40
CA GLY A 825 6.22 -7.01 -1.50
C GLY A 825 5.72 -5.57 -1.29
N ASN A 826 5.39 -5.21 -0.05
CA ASN A 826 4.67 -3.96 0.26
C ASN A 826 5.55 -2.86 0.88
N VAL A 827 6.87 -3.04 0.94
CA VAL A 827 7.81 -2.09 1.58
C VAL A 827 8.60 -1.30 0.54
N GLY A 828 9.06 -0.11 0.94
CA GLY A 828 9.79 0.84 0.09
C GLY A 828 8.87 1.69 -0.78
N ASP A 829 9.38 2.80 -1.29
CA ASP A 829 8.74 3.61 -2.33
C ASP A 829 9.06 3.03 -3.72
N SER A 830 8.74 3.74 -4.81
CA SER A 830 9.06 3.28 -6.17
C SER A 830 10.56 3.20 -6.46
N LYS A 831 11.43 3.89 -5.70
CA LYS A 831 12.88 3.95 -5.95
C LYS A 831 13.68 2.94 -5.12
N ALA A 832 13.11 2.43 -4.03
CA ALA A 832 13.79 1.53 -3.09
C ALA A 832 14.53 0.34 -3.73
N LEU A 833 13.96 -0.29 -4.77
CA LEU A 833 14.63 -1.39 -5.48
C LEU A 833 15.86 -0.91 -6.26
N ALA A 834 15.74 0.21 -6.98
CA ALA A 834 16.85 0.84 -7.69
C ALA A 834 17.96 1.25 -6.71
N GLU A 835 17.60 1.83 -5.55
CA GLU A 835 18.57 2.27 -4.53
C GLU A 835 19.37 1.12 -3.93
N ILE A 836 18.72 -0.01 -3.63
CA ILE A 836 19.42 -1.21 -3.13
C ILE A 836 20.34 -1.75 -4.21
N VAL A 837 19.84 -1.96 -5.44
CA VAL A 837 20.69 -2.49 -6.52
C VAL A 837 21.87 -1.55 -6.78
N ARG A 838 21.69 -0.23 -6.74
CA ARG A 838 22.79 0.75 -6.86
C ARG A 838 23.82 0.64 -5.74
N SER A 839 23.36 0.52 -4.49
CA SER A 839 24.26 0.46 -3.33
C SER A 839 24.96 -0.89 -3.16
N TRP A 840 24.43 -1.94 -3.80
CA TRP A 840 24.98 -3.29 -3.84
C TRP A 840 25.67 -3.66 -5.16
N ALA A 841 25.50 -2.82 -6.18
CA ALA A 841 26.27 -2.87 -7.41
C ALA A 841 27.75 -2.65 -7.10
N ARG A 842 28.59 -3.24 -7.94
CA ARG A 842 30.03 -3.02 -7.85
C ARG A 842 30.32 -1.53 -8.10
N PRO A 843 31.23 -0.89 -7.37
CA PRO A 843 31.74 0.41 -7.79
C PRO A 843 32.34 0.27 -9.20
N LEU A 844 32.05 1.22 -10.09
CA LEU A 844 32.56 1.24 -11.47
C LEU A 844 34.11 1.18 -11.50
N ARG A 845 34.76 1.67 -10.44
CA ARG A 845 36.22 1.69 -10.24
C ARG A 845 36.63 0.89 -9.01
N LEU A 846 37.82 0.29 -9.05
CA LEU A 846 38.42 -0.40 -7.89
C LEU A 846 38.84 0.56 -6.77
N SER A 847 39.21 1.80 -7.10
CA SER A 847 39.53 2.88 -6.14
C SER A 847 39.38 4.24 -6.82
N SER A 848 39.17 5.30 -6.03
CA SER A 848 39.24 6.68 -6.54
C SER A 848 40.70 7.17 -6.60
N THR A 849 40.97 8.25 -7.36
CA THR A 849 42.32 8.86 -7.38
C THR A 849 42.74 9.28 -5.98
N LYS A 850 41.79 9.75 -5.16
CA LYS A 850 42.02 10.14 -3.76
C LYS A 850 42.46 8.95 -2.91
N GLU A 851 41.81 7.80 -3.02
CA GLU A 851 42.20 6.58 -2.29
C GLU A 851 43.58 6.07 -2.72
N ILE A 852 43.89 6.10 -4.01
CA ILE A 852 45.21 5.75 -4.54
C ILE A 852 46.30 6.60 -3.89
N LEU A 853 46.10 7.92 -3.81
CA LEU A 853 47.07 8.84 -3.21
C LEU A 853 47.14 8.73 -1.67
N ILE A 854 46.02 8.47 -0.99
CA ILE A 854 46.01 8.18 0.47
C ILE A 854 46.84 6.92 0.78
N ASN A 855 46.70 5.87 -0.04
CA ASN A 855 47.45 4.63 0.14
C ASN A 855 48.94 4.85 -0.16
N ALA A 856 49.28 5.65 -1.17
CA ALA A 856 50.64 6.09 -1.45
C ALA A 856 51.26 6.86 -0.26
N GLU A 857 50.50 7.78 0.35
CA GLU A 857 50.93 8.53 1.54
C GLU A 857 51.21 7.60 2.74
N LYS A 858 50.29 6.68 3.03
CA LYS A 858 50.46 5.70 4.12
C LYS A 858 51.60 4.72 3.86
N GLY A 859 51.80 4.33 2.60
CA GLY A 859 52.78 3.34 2.18
C GLY A 859 54.18 3.89 1.89
N GLY A 860 54.34 5.22 1.86
CA GLY A 860 55.62 5.87 1.57
C GLY A 860 56.12 5.63 0.14
N TYR A 861 55.23 5.58 -0.84
CA TYR A 861 55.55 5.41 -2.27
C TYR A 861 54.87 6.49 -3.12
N ALA A 862 55.15 6.53 -4.43
CA ALA A 862 54.44 7.38 -5.38
C ALA A 862 53.83 6.57 -6.52
N VAL A 863 52.79 7.11 -7.14
CA VAL A 863 52.07 6.48 -8.25
C VAL A 863 52.41 7.19 -9.56
N GLY A 864 52.65 6.41 -10.61
CA GLY A 864 52.88 6.94 -11.95
C GLY A 864 51.57 7.33 -12.63
N ALA A 865 51.51 8.55 -13.15
CA ALA A 865 50.50 9.00 -14.08
C ALA A 865 51.11 9.06 -15.48
N PHE A 866 50.58 8.26 -16.40
CA PHE A 866 51.19 7.99 -17.70
C PHE A 866 50.35 8.55 -18.82
N ASN A 867 50.92 9.44 -19.64
CA ASN A 867 50.20 10.03 -20.77
C ASN A 867 49.90 8.97 -21.83
N VAL A 868 48.63 8.88 -22.25
CA VAL A 868 48.16 7.95 -23.28
C VAL A 868 47.54 8.70 -24.46
N TYR A 869 47.88 8.26 -25.68
CA TYR A 869 47.47 8.93 -26.93
C TYR A 869 46.56 8.04 -27.80
N ASN A 870 46.50 6.75 -27.51
CA ASN A 870 45.80 5.73 -28.28
C ASN A 870 45.52 4.48 -27.43
N MET A 871 44.84 3.49 -28.02
CA MET A 871 44.49 2.23 -27.36
C MET A 871 45.73 1.42 -26.94
N GLU A 872 46.82 1.48 -27.70
CA GLU A 872 48.08 0.80 -27.42
C GLU A 872 48.70 1.32 -26.12
N GLY A 873 48.74 2.63 -25.92
CA GLY A 873 49.21 3.25 -24.68
C GLY A 873 48.35 2.87 -23.48
N VAL A 874 47.02 2.90 -23.64
CA VAL A 874 46.08 2.46 -22.60
C VAL A 874 46.36 1.00 -22.20
N LYS A 875 46.47 0.10 -23.18
CA LYS A 875 46.77 -1.32 -22.92
C LYS A 875 48.13 -1.52 -22.28
N ALA A 876 49.15 -0.78 -22.69
CA ALA A 876 50.49 -0.90 -22.13
C ALA A 876 50.52 -0.53 -20.64
N VAL A 877 49.88 0.58 -20.26
CA VAL A 877 49.80 1.01 -18.86
C VAL A 877 49.02 0.00 -18.01
N VAL A 878 47.83 -0.43 -18.47
CA VAL A 878 47.01 -1.39 -17.73
C VAL A 878 47.73 -2.73 -17.58
N SER A 879 48.32 -3.25 -18.66
CA SER A 879 49.02 -4.54 -18.63
C SER A 879 50.27 -4.51 -17.74
N ALA A 880 51.00 -3.39 -17.71
CA ALA A 880 52.12 -3.20 -16.78
C ALA A 880 51.63 -3.17 -15.33
N ALA A 881 50.57 -2.40 -15.05
CA ALA A 881 50.00 -2.28 -13.71
C ALA A 881 49.52 -3.62 -13.16
N GLU A 882 48.83 -4.41 -13.99
CA GLU A 882 48.34 -5.74 -13.61
C GLU A 882 49.49 -6.73 -13.38
N GLN A 883 50.51 -6.72 -14.25
CA GLN A 883 51.68 -7.58 -14.12
C GLN A 883 52.45 -7.28 -12.82
N GLU A 884 52.66 -6.00 -12.53
CA GLU A 884 53.44 -5.57 -11.37
C GLU A 884 52.61 -5.43 -10.09
N CYS A 885 51.31 -5.78 -10.14
CA CYS A 885 50.38 -5.57 -9.03
C CYS A 885 50.50 -4.14 -8.45
N SER A 886 50.51 -3.14 -9.33
CA SER A 886 50.74 -1.72 -8.98
C SER A 886 49.50 -0.88 -9.28
N PRO A 887 49.16 0.13 -8.46
CA PRO A 887 48.24 1.18 -8.88
C PRO A 887 48.85 2.02 -10.01
N ALA A 888 48.01 2.60 -10.86
CA ALA A 888 48.42 3.48 -11.97
C ALA A 888 47.35 4.53 -12.30
N ILE A 889 47.76 5.61 -12.97
CA ILE A 889 46.84 6.63 -13.49
C ILE A 889 47.02 6.73 -15.01
N LEU A 890 45.94 6.50 -15.76
CA LEU A 890 45.85 6.76 -17.19
C LEU A 890 45.63 8.27 -17.39
N GLN A 891 46.59 8.95 -17.99
CA GLN A 891 46.59 10.39 -18.08
C GLN A 891 46.32 10.86 -19.52
N VAL A 892 45.37 11.76 -19.72
CA VAL A 892 45.03 12.32 -21.03
C VAL A 892 45.41 13.80 -21.05
N HIS A 893 46.42 14.14 -21.83
CA HIS A 893 46.86 15.51 -22.08
C HIS A 893 45.96 16.20 -23.12
N PRO A 894 45.82 17.55 -23.16
CA PRO A 894 44.91 18.23 -24.10
C PRO A 894 45.25 17.93 -25.57
N GLY A 895 46.54 17.73 -25.91
CA GLY A 895 46.95 17.29 -27.24
C GLY A 895 46.40 15.90 -27.61
N ALA A 896 46.43 14.95 -26.67
CA ALA A 896 45.84 13.62 -26.84
C ALA A 896 44.31 13.69 -26.91
N PHE A 897 43.69 14.53 -26.08
CA PHE A 897 42.24 14.74 -26.07
C PHE A 897 41.74 15.33 -27.39
N LYS A 898 42.43 16.34 -27.94
CA LYS A 898 42.10 16.96 -29.22
C LYS A 898 42.17 15.97 -30.39
N GLN A 899 43.12 15.03 -30.36
CA GLN A 899 43.29 14.04 -31.42
C GLN A 899 42.38 12.81 -31.27
N GLY A 900 42.23 12.30 -30.05
CA GLY A 900 41.48 11.06 -29.76
C GLY A 900 40.00 11.29 -29.40
N GLY A 901 39.66 12.51 -28.97
CA GLY A 901 38.32 12.91 -28.54
C GLY A 901 37.73 12.06 -27.42
N VAL A 902 36.40 12.11 -27.32
CA VAL A 902 35.60 11.33 -26.35
C VAL A 902 35.86 9.82 -26.47
N THR A 903 36.19 9.32 -27.66
CA THR A 903 36.46 7.89 -27.90
C THR A 903 37.70 7.41 -27.14
N LEU A 904 38.77 8.21 -27.10
CA LEU A 904 39.97 7.87 -26.32
C LEU A 904 39.65 7.87 -24.82
N VAL A 905 38.87 8.84 -24.34
CA VAL A 905 38.44 8.90 -22.94
C VAL A 905 37.60 7.68 -22.56
N ALA A 906 36.61 7.32 -23.38
CA ALA A 906 35.81 6.13 -23.19
C ALA A 906 36.66 4.84 -23.19
N CYS A 907 37.70 4.77 -24.02
CA CYS A 907 38.66 3.67 -24.01
C CYS A 907 39.44 3.59 -22.69
N CYS A 908 39.95 4.72 -22.18
CA CYS A 908 40.64 4.80 -20.88
C CYS A 908 39.72 4.38 -19.74
N ILE A 909 38.49 4.90 -19.72
CA ILE A 909 37.48 4.57 -18.71
C ILE A 909 37.20 3.09 -18.74
N SER A 910 36.82 2.53 -19.88
CA SER A 910 36.50 1.11 -20.02
C SER A 910 37.66 0.21 -19.60
N ALA A 911 38.90 0.58 -19.94
CA ALA A 911 40.08 -0.17 -19.55
C ALA A 911 40.31 -0.12 -18.02
N ALA A 912 40.14 1.04 -17.39
CA ALA A 912 40.25 1.20 -15.95
C ALA A 912 39.16 0.44 -15.16
N GLU A 913 37.92 0.31 -15.68
CA GLU A 913 36.85 -0.50 -15.05
C GLU A 913 37.14 -2.02 -15.11
N GLN A 914 37.79 -2.45 -16.19
CA GLN A 914 38.09 -3.85 -16.45
C GLN A 914 39.36 -4.32 -15.73
N ALA A 915 40.27 -3.41 -15.40
CA ALA A 915 41.53 -3.68 -14.73
C ALA A 915 41.33 -4.44 -13.42
N SER A 916 42.28 -5.32 -13.12
CA SER A 916 42.32 -6.12 -11.90
C SER A 916 43.08 -5.46 -10.73
N VAL A 917 43.70 -4.30 -10.98
CA VAL A 917 44.42 -3.45 -10.01
C VAL A 917 43.84 -2.02 -10.03
N PRO A 918 44.05 -1.18 -8.99
CA PRO A 918 43.54 0.19 -8.97
C PRO A 918 44.09 1.05 -10.12
N ILE A 919 43.22 1.42 -11.06
CA ILE A 919 43.54 2.34 -12.16
C ILE A 919 42.48 3.42 -12.25
N THR A 920 42.91 4.67 -12.39
CA THR A 920 42.03 5.84 -12.59
C THR A 920 42.40 6.62 -13.84
N VAL A 921 41.51 7.48 -14.30
CA VAL A 921 41.70 8.33 -15.48
C VAL A 921 41.81 9.80 -15.05
N HIS A 922 42.86 10.48 -15.52
CA HIS A 922 43.18 11.86 -15.17
C HIS A 922 43.23 12.76 -16.41
N PHE A 923 42.57 13.92 -16.35
CA PHE A 923 42.72 14.96 -17.37
C PHE A 923 43.84 15.92 -16.95
N ASP A 924 44.92 15.96 -17.73
CA ASP A 924 46.15 16.69 -17.41
C ASP A 924 46.15 18.09 -18.06
N HIS A 925 46.85 19.06 -17.45
CA HIS A 925 47.09 20.41 -18.01
C HIS A 925 45.86 21.14 -18.60
N GLY A 926 44.71 21.09 -17.92
CA GLY A 926 43.51 21.81 -18.36
C GLY A 926 43.66 23.32 -18.22
N THR A 927 43.95 24.02 -19.32
CA THR A 927 44.15 25.49 -19.36
C THR A 927 42.89 26.25 -19.78
N SER A 928 42.02 25.65 -20.60
CA SER A 928 40.78 26.27 -21.07
C SER A 928 39.59 25.92 -20.19
N LYS A 929 38.75 26.92 -19.87
CA LYS A 929 37.50 26.72 -19.13
C LYS A 929 36.57 25.73 -19.85
N GLN A 930 36.53 25.78 -21.19
CA GLN A 930 35.67 24.90 -21.98
C GLN A 930 36.10 23.44 -21.86
N GLU A 931 37.40 23.16 -21.99
CA GLU A 931 37.96 21.81 -21.89
C GLU A 931 37.77 21.24 -20.48
N LEU A 932 37.97 22.05 -19.45
CA LEU A 932 37.72 21.64 -18.08
C LEU A 932 36.25 21.29 -17.85
N LEU A 933 35.31 22.14 -18.29
CA LEU A 933 33.88 21.86 -18.18
C LEU A 933 33.46 20.61 -18.97
N GLU A 934 34.03 20.40 -20.15
CA GLU A 934 33.81 19.17 -20.93
C GLU A 934 34.36 17.93 -20.19
N SER A 935 35.57 18.01 -19.64
CA SER A 935 36.17 16.90 -18.89
C SER A 935 35.35 16.47 -17.67
N LEU A 936 34.66 17.40 -17.00
CA LEU A 936 33.78 17.10 -15.86
C LEU A 936 32.56 16.23 -16.24
N GLU A 937 32.18 16.19 -17.52
CA GLU A 937 31.04 15.42 -18.02
C GLU A 937 31.46 14.08 -18.67
N LEU A 938 32.76 13.89 -18.93
CA LEU A 938 33.27 12.76 -19.72
C LEU A 938 33.70 11.53 -18.89
N GLY A 939 33.52 11.55 -17.56
CA GLY A 939 33.77 10.40 -16.68
C GLY A 939 35.23 10.23 -16.23
N PHE A 940 36.02 11.31 -16.22
CA PHE A 940 37.34 11.33 -15.58
C PHE A 940 37.21 11.18 -14.04
N ASP A 941 38.21 10.57 -13.41
CA ASP A 941 38.27 10.42 -11.95
C ASP A 941 38.94 11.62 -11.27
N SER A 942 39.74 12.37 -12.02
CA SER A 942 40.47 13.54 -11.55
C SER A 942 40.87 14.46 -12.69
N VAL A 943 41.09 15.73 -12.36
CA VAL A 943 41.40 16.79 -13.33
C VAL A 943 42.46 17.71 -12.76
N MET A 944 43.40 18.11 -13.62
CA MET A 944 44.37 19.16 -13.34
C MET A 944 43.89 20.49 -13.91
N VAL A 945 43.81 21.51 -13.06
CA VAL A 945 43.57 22.90 -13.44
C VAL A 945 44.90 23.62 -13.55
N ASP A 946 45.30 23.96 -14.78
CA ASP A 946 46.54 24.67 -15.05
C ASP A 946 46.28 26.16 -15.28
N GLY A 947 46.26 26.91 -14.18
CA GLY A 947 46.20 28.37 -14.16
C GLY A 947 47.57 29.05 -14.02
N SER A 948 48.68 28.32 -14.16
CA SER A 948 50.05 28.80 -13.89
C SER A 948 50.46 30.03 -14.72
N HIS A 949 49.85 30.18 -15.90
CA HIS A 949 50.06 31.28 -16.83
C HIS A 949 49.33 32.58 -16.43
N LEU A 950 48.35 32.50 -15.51
CA LEU A 950 47.57 33.64 -15.04
C LEU A 950 48.28 34.38 -13.89
N PRO A 951 47.99 35.67 -13.67
CA PRO A 951 48.34 36.34 -12.42
C PRO A 951 47.80 35.57 -11.21
N PHE A 952 48.55 35.56 -10.10
CA PHE A 952 48.26 34.71 -8.93
C PHE A 952 46.81 34.79 -8.42
N LYS A 953 46.24 36.00 -8.32
CA LYS A 953 44.84 36.19 -7.90
C LYS A 953 43.83 35.62 -8.89
N ASP A 954 44.11 35.72 -10.19
CA ASP A 954 43.25 35.18 -11.24
C ASP A 954 43.33 33.65 -11.26
N ASN A 955 44.52 33.09 -11.03
CA ASN A 955 44.71 31.64 -10.86
C ASN A 955 43.89 31.11 -9.66
N ILE A 956 43.92 31.78 -8.51
CA ILE A 956 43.07 31.42 -7.36
C ILE A 956 41.60 31.41 -7.75
N SER A 957 41.10 32.50 -8.34
CA SER A 957 39.68 32.61 -8.72
C SER A 957 39.28 31.54 -9.74
N TYR A 958 40.13 31.27 -10.72
CA TYR A 958 39.91 30.29 -11.76
C TYR A 958 39.87 28.86 -11.20
N THR A 959 40.89 28.49 -10.43
CA THR A 959 41.03 27.17 -9.83
C THR A 959 39.93 26.89 -8.81
N LYS A 960 39.56 27.87 -7.98
CA LYS A 960 38.44 27.76 -7.02
C LYS A 960 37.11 27.45 -7.71
N HIS A 961 36.84 28.11 -8.84
CA HIS A 961 35.59 27.90 -9.58
C HIS A 961 35.48 26.47 -10.10
N ILE A 962 36.53 25.94 -10.73
CA ILE A 962 36.54 24.57 -11.26
C ILE A 962 36.57 23.54 -10.13
N SER A 963 37.29 23.81 -9.04
CA SER A 963 37.37 22.90 -7.88
C SER A 963 35.99 22.62 -7.29
N ASN A 964 35.20 23.68 -7.08
CA ASN A 964 33.82 23.55 -6.59
C ASN A 964 32.94 22.69 -7.53
N LEU A 965 33.09 22.84 -8.84
CA LEU A 965 32.31 22.07 -9.82
C LEU A 965 32.74 20.59 -9.89
N ALA A 966 34.03 20.33 -9.73
CA ALA A 966 34.60 18.98 -9.69
C ALA A 966 34.18 18.22 -8.42
N HIS A 967 34.23 18.87 -7.25
CA HIS A 967 33.84 18.25 -5.98
C HIS A 967 32.35 17.89 -5.90
N LEU A 968 31.47 18.64 -6.58
CA LEU A 968 30.05 18.26 -6.74
C LEU A 968 29.87 16.92 -7.47
N ARG A 969 30.89 16.47 -8.20
CA ARG A 969 30.93 15.19 -8.93
C ARG A 969 31.90 14.17 -8.30
N ASP A 970 32.36 14.42 -7.08
CA ASP A 970 33.32 13.58 -6.34
C ASP A 970 34.66 13.35 -7.11
N MET A 971 35.09 14.33 -7.90
CA MET A 971 36.35 14.30 -8.65
C MET A 971 37.49 14.97 -7.89
N LEU A 972 38.68 14.37 -7.90
CA LEU A 972 39.88 14.95 -7.29
C LEU A 972 40.45 16.08 -8.16
N VAL A 973 40.85 17.18 -7.54
CA VAL A 973 41.39 18.34 -8.24
C VAL A 973 42.88 18.51 -7.95
N GLU A 974 43.66 18.47 -9.01
CA GLU A 974 45.07 18.84 -9.03
C GLU A 974 45.22 20.26 -9.57
N ALA A 975 46.15 21.04 -9.06
CA ALA A 975 46.45 22.36 -9.64
C ALA A 975 47.93 22.68 -9.56
N GLU A 976 48.41 23.42 -10.56
CA GLU A 976 49.81 23.84 -10.64
C GLU A 976 50.01 25.24 -10.04
N LEU A 977 51.03 25.34 -9.19
CA LEU A 977 51.52 26.61 -8.67
C LEU A 977 53.03 26.74 -8.88
N GLY A 978 53.42 27.78 -9.60
CA GLY A 978 54.74 27.87 -10.25
C GLY A 978 54.57 27.69 -11.75
N ARG A 979 55.68 27.67 -12.50
CA ARG A 979 55.65 27.39 -13.94
C ARG A 979 56.93 26.66 -14.35
N LEU A 980 56.79 25.51 -14.99
CA LEU A 980 57.92 24.68 -15.42
C LEU A 980 58.49 25.16 -16.76
N SER A 981 59.80 25.06 -16.97
CA SER A 981 60.40 25.26 -18.30
C SER A 981 60.44 23.96 -19.11
N GLY A 982 60.57 24.09 -20.44
CA GLY A 982 60.65 22.98 -21.37
C GLY A 982 59.48 22.91 -22.35
N THR A 983 59.41 21.81 -23.09
CA THR A 983 58.37 21.58 -24.11
C THR A 983 57.65 20.26 -23.86
N GLU A 984 56.32 20.31 -23.80
CA GLU A 984 55.43 19.15 -23.82
C GLU A 984 54.32 19.37 -24.85
N ASP A 985 54.18 18.46 -25.82
CA ASP A 985 53.11 18.44 -26.84
C ASP A 985 52.75 19.84 -27.42
N ASP A 986 53.76 20.52 -27.99
CA ASP A 986 53.70 21.85 -28.61
C ASP A 986 53.48 23.05 -27.65
N LEU A 987 53.34 22.81 -26.35
CA LEU A 987 53.42 23.85 -25.32
C LEU A 987 54.86 24.02 -24.87
N THR A 988 55.47 25.17 -25.18
CA THR A 988 56.86 25.49 -24.79
C THR A 988 56.89 26.67 -23.83
N VAL A 989 57.49 26.48 -22.66
CA VAL A 989 57.79 27.53 -21.69
C VAL A 989 59.29 27.81 -21.70
N LYS A 990 59.66 29.06 -21.98
CA LYS A 990 61.06 29.51 -22.01
C LYS A 990 61.62 29.62 -20.59
N ASP A 991 62.92 29.35 -20.43
CA ASP A 991 63.58 29.30 -19.11
C ASP A 991 63.42 30.56 -18.24
N TYR A 992 63.30 31.76 -18.83
CA TYR A 992 63.10 33.00 -18.06
C TYR A 992 61.67 33.15 -17.51
N GLU A 993 60.70 32.38 -18.00
CA GLU A 993 59.31 32.37 -17.53
C GLU A 993 59.08 31.31 -16.43
N ALA A 994 60.08 30.46 -16.17
CA ALA A 994 60.02 29.44 -15.14
C ALA A 994 59.99 30.06 -13.75
N LYS A 995 59.05 29.61 -12.91
CA LYS A 995 58.88 30.10 -11.53
C LYS A 995 58.82 28.92 -10.58
N LEU A 996 59.69 28.94 -9.58
CA LEU A 996 59.61 28.01 -8.45
C LEU A 996 58.33 28.28 -7.65
N THR A 997 57.78 27.25 -7.03
CA THR A 997 56.64 27.38 -6.13
C THR A 997 57.05 28.17 -4.88
N ASP A 998 56.38 29.28 -4.61
CA ASP A 998 56.55 30.05 -3.38
C ASP A 998 55.70 29.45 -2.25
N ILE A 999 56.30 29.24 -1.07
CA ILE A 999 55.65 28.56 0.06
C ILE A 999 54.48 29.38 0.62
N ASN A 1000 54.61 30.71 0.69
CA ASN A 1000 53.55 31.57 1.22
C ASN A 1000 52.37 31.62 0.25
N GLN A 1001 52.66 31.73 -1.05
CA GLN A 1001 51.64 31.63 -2.09
C GLN A 1001 50.96 30.26 -2.09
N ALA A 1002 51.72 29.17 -1.84
CA ALA A 1002 51.14 27.83 -1.77
C ALA A 1002 50.16 27.67 -0.60
N GLU A 1003 50.43 28.25 0.58
CA GLU A 1003 49.48 28.21 1.70
C GLU A 1003 48.18 28.94 1.36
N GLU A 1004 48.27 30.15 0.81
CA GLU A 1004 47.10 30.93 0.38
C GLU A 1004 46.32 30.20 -0.73
N PHE A 1005 47.03 29.68 -1.74
CA PHE A 1005 46.45 29.00 -2.88
C PHE A 1005 45.65 27.76 -2.47
N ILE A 1006 46.22 26.89 -1.62
CA ILE A 1006 45.53 25.68 -1.15
C ILE A 1006 44.25 26.03 -0.39
N VAL A 1007 44.33 27.00 0.53
CA VAL A 1007 43.18 27.38 1.38
C VAL A 1007 42.05 27.99 0.54
N GLU A 1008 42.40 28.88 -0.39
CA GLU A 1008 41.38 29.61 -1.17
C GLU A 1008 40.75 28.76 -2.28
N THR A 1009 41.51 27.84 -2.88
CA THR A 1009 41.04 27.03 -4.01
C THR A 1009 40.37 25.72 -3.58
N GLY A 1010 40.78 25.16 -2.44
CA GLY A 1010 40.26 23.88 -1.93
C GLY A 1010 40.78 22.64 -2.67
N ILE A 1011 41.84 22.76 -3.47
CA ILE A 1011 42.43 21.64 -4.24
C ILE A 1011 42.87 20.47 -3.35
N ASP A 1012 42.94 19.28 -3.93
CA ASP A 1012 43.33 18.04 -3.25
C ASP A 1012 44.81 17.69 -3.47
N ALA A 1013 45.37 18.10 -4.60
CA ALA A 1013 46.77 17.85 -4.98
C ALA A 1013 47.42 19.11 -5.57
N LEU A 1014 48.66 19.38 -5.16
CA LEU A 1014 49.45 20.51 -5.63
C LEU A 1014 50.61 20.02 -6.48
N ALA A 1015 50.59 20.38 -7.77
CA ALA A 1015 51.73 20.21 -8.67
C ALA A 1015 52.76 21.31 -8.39
N VAL A 1016 53.96 20.90 -7.97
CA VAL A 1016 55.02 21.82 -7.51
C VAL A 1016 56.15 21.96 -8.54
N CYS A 1017 56.70 23.16 -8.60
CA CYS A 1017 57.83 23.56 -9.42
C CYS A 1017 59.04 23.79 -8.51
N ILE A 1018 59.96 22.82 -8.45
CA ILE A 1018 61.17 22.87 -7.60
C ILE A 1018 62.47 22.86 -8.42
N GLY A 1019 62.39 23.12 -9.73
CA GLY A 1019 63.50 23.00 -10.68
C GLY A 1019 63.42 21.76 -11.58
N ASN A 1020 62.28 21.07 -11.55
CA ASN A 1020 61.88 20.07 -12.55
C ASN A 1020 61.54 20.74 -13.90
N VAL A 1021 61.63 19.98 -14.98
CA VAL A 1021 61.37 20.48 -16.36
C VAL A 1021 60.56 19.48 -17.17
N HIS A 1022 59.84 19.95 -18.18
CA HIS A 1022 59.23 19.09 -19.19
C HIS A 1022 60.26 18.66 -20.23
N GLY A 1023 60.24 17.38 -20.60
CA GLY A 1023 61.15 16.83 -21.60
C GLY A 1023 62.55 16.52 -21.06
N LYS A 1024 63.59 16.83 -21.84
CA LYS A 1024 64.98 16.45 -21.54
C LYS A 1024 65.65 17.51 -20.65
N TYR A 1025 66.21 17.09 -19.53
CA TYR A 1025 67.03 17.95 -18.67
C TYR A 1025 68.23 18.56 -19.43
N PRO A 1026 68.65 19.78 -19.09
CA PRO A 1026 69.83 20.42 -19.67
C PRO A 1026 71.11 19.61 -19.40
N ALA A 1027 72.18 19.88 -20.17
CA ALA A 1027 73.45 19.14 -20.07
C ALA A 1027 74.09 19.19 -18.66
N SER A 1028 73.74 20.19 -17.87
CA SER A 1028 74.14 20.33 -16.45
C SER A 1028 73.45 19.34 -15.50
N GLY A 1029 72.46 18.58 -15.96
CA GLY A 1029 71.65 17.67 -15.15
C GLY A 1029 70.50 18.36 -14.39
N PRO A 1030 69.63 17.57 -13.72
CA PRO A 1030 68.52 18.07 -12.92
C PRO A 1030 68.99 18.85 -11.68
N ASN A 1031 68.37 20.00 -11.40
CA ASN A 1031 68.70 20.85 -10.24
C ASN A 1031 67.46 21.06 -9.35
N LEU A 1032 66.99 19.97 -8.72
CA LEU A 1032 65.83 20.00 -7.84
C LEU A 1032 66.17 20.60 -6.47
N LYS A 1033 65.41 21.62 -6.06
CA LYS A 1033 65.51 22.24 -4.73
C LYS A 1033 64.80 21.39 -3.67
N LEU A 1034 65.46 20.33 -3.22
CA LEU A 1034 64.89 19.39 -2.24
C LEU A 1034 64.57 20.02 -0.88
N ASP A 1035 65.25 21.10 -0.48
CA ASP A 1035 64.91 21.84 0.74
C ASP A 1035 63.56 22.54 0.62
N LEU A 1036 63.28 23.16 -0.53
CA LEU A 1036 61.97 23.75 -0.84
C LEU A 1036 60.86 22.66 -0.82
N LEU A 1037 61.13 21.49 -1.40
CA LEU A 1037 60.19 20.37 -1.37
C LEU A 1037 59.88 19.90 0.05
N LYS A 1038 60.89 19.87 0.94
CA LYS A 1038 60.71 19.53 2.35
C LYS A 1038 59.76 20.50 3.06
N ASP A 1039 59.92 21.79 2.81
CA ASP A 1039 59.06 22.83 3.39
C ASP A 1039 57.63 22.74 2.84
N LEU A 1040 57.48 22.49 1.54
CA LEU A 1040 56.17 22.27 0.90
C LEU A 1040 55.48 21.01 1.45
N TYR A 1041 56.23 19.95 1.79
CA TYR A 1041 55.64 18.75 2.39
C TYR A 1041 55.13 19.00 3.82
N ALA A 1042 55.87 19.77 4.62
CA ALA A 1042 55.39 20.18 5.94
C ALA A 1042 54.07 20.97 5.85
N LEU A 1043 53.95 21.86 4.85
CA LEU A 1043 52.71 22.58 4.55
C LEU A 1043 51.60 21.62 4.10
N SER A 1044 51.91 20.69 3.19
CA SER A 1044 50.92 19.76 2.63
C SER A 1044 50.32 18.84 3.69
N LEU A 1045 51.11 18.37 4.67
CA LEU A 1045 50.63 17.61 5.83
C LEU A 1045 49.67 18.42 6.71
N LYS A 1046 49.98 19.70 6.95
CA LYS A 1046 49.14 20.61 7.74
C LYS A 1046 47.79 20.87 7.06
N LYS A 1047 47.79 21.00 5.72
CA LYS A 1047 46.59 21.32 4.93
C LYS A 1047 45.89 20.11 4.32
N ARG A 1048 46.46 18.91 4.46
CA ARG A 1048 45.96 17.63 3.92
C ARG A 1048 45.85 17.62 2.39
N VAL A 1049 46.90 18.08 1.72
CA VAL A 1049 47.03 18.10 0.25
C VAL A 1049 48.21 17.21 -0.18
N PHE A 1050 48.08 16.53 -1.32
CA PHE A 1050 49.14 15.68 -1.88
C PHE A 1050 50.11 16.49 -2.75
N LEU A 1051 51.40 16.15 -2.73
CA LEU A 1051 52.37 16.77 -3.64
C LEU A 1051 52.56 15.93 -4.91
N VAL A 1052 52.53 16.61 -6.04
CA VAL A 1052 52.71 16.03 -7.38
C VAL A 1052 53.95 16.64 -8.03
N LEU A 1053 54.76 15.82 -8.70
CA LEU A 1053 55.91 16.28 -9.46
C LEU A 1053 55.77 15.92 -10.94
N HIS A 1054 55.71 16.96 -11.77
CA HIS A 1054 55.74 16.83 -13.23
C HIS A 1054 57.19 16.72 -13.72
N GLY A 1055 57.42 16.09 -14.86
CA GLY A 1055 58.77 15.99 -15.43
C GLY A 1055 59.68 14.98 -14.71
N ALA A 1056 59.16 13.76 -14.47
CA ALA A 1056 59.92 12.69 -13.84
C ALA A 1056 60.91 11.97 -14.78
N SER A 1057 60.81 12.19 -16.08
CA SER A 1057 61.65 11.52 -17.08
C SER A 1057 63.11 11.99 -17.02
N GLY A 1058 64.05 11.05 -16.94
CA GLY A 1058 65.49 11.35 -16.84
C GLY A 1058 66.00 11.71 -15.43
N LEU A 1059 65.17 11.63 -14.38
CA LEU A 1059 65.64 11.73 -13.00
C LEU A 1059 66.36 10.44 -12.55
N SER A 1060 67.44 10.58 -11.77
CA SER A 1060 68.13 9.42 -11.19
C SER A 1060 67.31 8.77 -10.09
N LYS A 1061 67.61 7.50 -9.79
CA LYS A 1061 66.94 6.72 -8.73
C LYS A 1061 67.05 7.40 -7.36
N GLU A 1062 68.20 8.00 -7.06
CA GLU A 1062 68.46 8.71 -5.81
C GLU A 1062 67.59 9.96 -5.69
N LEU A 1063 67.41 10.71 -6.78
CA LEU A 1063 66.57 11.91 -6.79
C LEU A 1063 65.09 11.56 -6.66
N VAL A 1064 64.61 10.55 -7.39
CA VAL A 1064 63.21 10.09 -7.27
C VAL A 1064 62.93 9.63 -5.85
N LYS A 1065 63.81 8.81 -5.27
CA LYS A 1065 63.70 8.38 -3.87
C LYS A 1065 63.68 9.58 -2.91
N GLY A 1066 64.57 10.55 -3.12
CA GLY A 1066 64.65 11.76 -2.31
C GLY A 1066 63.37 12.62 -2.36
N CYS A 1067 62.69 12.65 -3.51
CA CYS A 1067 61.39 13.32 -3.68
C CYS A 1067 60.26 12.57 -2.96
N ILE A 1068 60.22 11.24 -3.02
CA ILE A 1068 59.21 10.42 -2.32
C ILE A 1068 59.35 10.54 -0.80
N GLU A 1069 60.58 10.49 -0.29
CA GLU A 1069 60.89 10.71 1.14
C GLU A 1069 60.44 12.11 1.63
N ARG A 1070 60.29 13.06 0.71
CA ARG A 1070 59.82 14.43 0.96
C ARG A 1070 58.41 14.68 0.42
N GLY A 1071 57.58 13.65 0.37
CA GLY A 1071 56.13 13.83 0.25
C GLY A 1071 55.54 13.77 -1.15
N VAL A 1072 56.34 13.59 -2.21
CA VAL A 1072 55.76 13.39 -3.55
C VAL A 1072 55.02 12.06 -3.62
N ARG A 1073 53.76 12.08 -4.09
CA ARG A 1073 52.88 10.90 -4.20
C ARG A 1073 52.40 10.59 -5.60
N LYS A 1074 52.56 11.52 -6.54
CA LYS A 1074 52.27 11.32 -7.97
C LYS A 1074 53.42 11.87 -8.81
N PHE A 1075 53.82 11.10 -9.82
CA PHE A 1075 54.76 11.53 -10.85
C PHE A 1075 54.11 11.47 -12.22
N ASN A 1076 54.16 12.57 -12.98
CA ASN A 1076 53.73 12.57 -14.38
C ASN A 1076 54.87 12.08 -15.28
N VAL A 1077 54.56 11.10 -16.14
CA VAL A 1077 55.50 10.43 -17.03
C VAL A 1077 54.93 10.44 -18.45
N ASN A 1078 55.66 11.10 -19.37
CA ASN A 1078 55.29 11.16 -20.78
C ASN A 1078 56.47 10.79 -21.69
N THR A 1079 57.57 11.55 -21.61
CA THR A 1079 58.67 11.54 -22.58
C THR A 1079 59.24 10.16 -22.90
N GLU A 1080 59.52 9.34 -21.88
CA GLU A 1080 60.12 8.01 -22.09
C GLU A 1080 59.14 6.99 -22.69
N VAL A 1081 57.86 7.05 -22.30
CA VAL A 1081 56.81 6.17 -22.84
C VAL A 1081 56.56 6.52 -24.30
N ARG A 1082 56.44 7.81 -24.61
CA ARG A 1082 56.32 8.31 -25.99
C ARG A 1082 57.54 7.96 -26.84
N LYS A 1083 58.75 8.06 -26.28
CA LYS A 1083 59.99 7.69 -26.98
C LYS A 1083 60.02 6.19 -27.31
N ALA A 1084 59.67 5.32 -26.37
CA ALA A 1084 59.59 3.88 -26.60
C ALA A 1084 58.60 3.53 -27.72
N TYR A 1085 57.45 4.22 -27.76
CA TYR A 1085 56.49 4.08 -28.85
C TYR A 1085 57.09 4.49 -30.22
N MET A 1086 57.68 5.68 -30.30
CA MET A 1086 58.25 6.22 -31.56
C MET A 1086 59.45 5.41 -32.06
N GLU A 1087 60.32 4.94 -31.17
CA GLU A 1087 61.46 4.09 -31.51
C GLU A 1087 60.99 2.72 -32.04
N SER A 1088 59.96 2.14 -31.42
CA SER A 1088 59.38 0.88 -31.89
C SER A 1088 58.73 1.02 -33.28
N LEU A 1089 58.20 2.20 -33.62
CA LEU A 1089 57.70 2.50 -34.97
C LEU A 1089 58.80 2.75 -36.00
N SER A 1090 60.01 3.13 -35.57
CA SER A 1090 61.14 3.44 -36.45
C SER A 1090 61.82 2.19 -37.01
N SER A 1091 61.50 1.00 -36.49
CA SER A 1091 62.04 -0.28 -36.94
C SER A 1091 60.98 -1.40 -36.91
N PRO A 1092 59.88 -1.25 -37.68
CA PRO A 1092 58.74 -2.17 -37.61
C PRO A 1092 59.13 -3.57 -38.10
N LYS A 1093 58.77 -4.60 -37.34
CA LYS A 1093 58.96 -6.01 -37.72
C LYS A 1093 57.60 -6.72 -37.77
N GLY A 1094 57.23 -7.19 -38.96
CA GLY A 1094 55.97 -7.91 -39.19
C GLY A 1094 54.81 -7.02 -39.64
N ASP A 1095 53.61 -7.61 -39.69
CA ASP A 1095 52.36 -6.95 -40.08
C ASP A 1095 51.82 -6.02 -38.95
N LEU A 1096 50.83 -5.16 -39.25
CA LEU A 1096 50.30 -4.12 -38.37
C LEU A 1096 50.00 -4.60 -36.94
N VAL A 1097 49.36 -5.75 -36.77
CA VAL A 1097 49.05 -6.30 -35.44
C VAL A 1097 50.32 -6.65 -34.65
N HIS A 1098 51.37 -7.12 -35.31
CA HIS A 1098 52.66 -7.40 -34.68
C HIS A 1098 53.37 -6.11 -34.30
N VAL A 1099 53.29 -5.07 -35.14
CA VAL A 1099 53.80 -3.74 -34.82
C VAL A 1099 53.08 -3.19 -33.59
N MET A 1100 51.74 -3.23 -33.55
CA MET A 1100 50.95 -2.80 -32.38
C MET A 1100 51.32 -3.59 -31.11
N ALA A 1101 51.49 -4.91 -31.20
CA ALA A 1101 51.92 -5.72 -30.07
C ALA A 1101 53.33 -5.34 -29.59
N SER A 1102 54.27 -5.10 -30.52
CA SER A 1102 55.63 -4.70 -30.19
C SER A 1102 55.70 -3.31 -29.54
N THR A 1103 54.87 -2.36 -30.00
CA THR A 1103 54.81 -1.02 -29.39
C THR A 1103 54.20 -1.08 -27.99
N ILE A 1104 53.17 -1.90 -27.77
CA ILE A 1104 52.59 -2.16 -26.44
C ILE A 1104 53.65 -2.70 -25.48
N GLU A 1105 54.39 -3.74 -25.87
CA GLU A 1105 55.42 -4.34 -24.99
C GLU A 1105 56.58 -3.37 -24.71
N ALA A 1106 56.99 -2.56 -25.69
CA ALA A 1106 58.02 -1.53 -25.48
C ALA A 1106 57.58 -0.46 -24.48
N MET A 1107 56.36 0.06 -24.60
CA MET A 1107 55.80 1.02 -23.64
C MET A 1107 55.61 0.38 -22.25
N LYS A 1108 55.07 -0.85 -22.22
CA LYS A 1108 54.81 -1.62 -21.00
C LYS A 1108 56.09 -1.82 -20.17
N ALA A 1109 57.21 -2.13 -20.82
CA ALA A 1109 58.50 -2.27 -20.15
C ALA A 1109 58.94 -0.97 -19.44
N VAL A 1110 58.79 0.19 -20.10
CA VAL A 1110 59.10 1.49 -19.50
C VAL A 1110 58.16 1.79 -18.33
N VAL A 1111 56.86 1.52 -18.48
CA VAL A 1111 55.87 1.75 -17.41
C VAL A 1111 56.19 0.89 -16.18
N ALA A 1112 56.50 -0.40 -16.36
CA ALA A 1112 56.88 -1.31 -15.28
C ALA A 1112 58.16 -0.85 -14.57
N GLU A 1113 59.18 -0.41 -15.32
CA GLU A 1113 60.40 0.17 -14.75
C GLU A 1113 60.07 1.38 -13.84
N LYS A 1114 59.19 2.28 -14.28
CA LYS A 1114 58.76 3.43 -13.48
C LYS A 1114 57.97 3.03 -12.23
N MET A 1115 57.12 2.01 -12.30
CA MET A 1115 56.41 1.50 -11.11
C MET A 1115 57.37 0.98 -10.03
N HIS A 1116 58.45 0.29 -10.44
CA HIS A 1116 59.51 -0.11 -9.50
C HIS A 1116 60.28 1.10 -8.97
N LEU A 1117 60.59 2.07 -9.84
CA LEU A 1117 61.31 3.29 -9.47
C LEU A 1117 60.53 4.14 -8.45
N PHE A 1118 59.21 4.21 -8.59
CA PHE A 1118 58.31 4.94 -7.69
C PHE A 1118 57.89 4.15 -6.44
N GLY A 1119 58.24 2.87 -6.37
CA GLY A 1119 57.94 1.99 -5.24
C GLY A 1119 56.48 1.50 -5.18
N SER A 1120 55.72 1.66 -6.27
CA SER A 1120 54.30 1.26 -6.35
C SER A 1120 54.07 -0.20 -6.74
N ALA A 1121 55.09 -0.90 -7.26
CA ALA A 1121 55.00 -2.33 -7.55
C ALA A 1121 54.63 -3.15 -6.30
N GLY A 1122 53.64 -4.03 -6.43
CA GLY A 1122 53.10 -4.84 -5.34
C GLY A 1122 52.24 -4.08 -4.32
N LYS A 1123 51.73 -2.89 -4.67
CA LYS A 1123 50.92 -2.03 -3.77
C LYS A 1123 49.43 -1.93 -4.16
N ALA A 1124 48.99 -2.71 -5.15
CA ALA A 1124 47.60 -2.78 -5.60
C ALA A 1124 46.64 -3.52 -4.65
#